data_AF-A0A660T8P2-F1
#
_entry.id   AF-A0A660T8P2-F1
#
_cell.length_a   1.000
_cell.length_b   1.000
_cell.length_c   1.000
_cell.angle_alpha   90.00
_cell.angle_beta   90.00
_cell.angle_gamma   90.00
#
_symmetry.space_group_name_H-M   'P 1'
#
loop_
_entity.id
_entity.type
_entity.pdbx_description
1 polymer ?
#
loop_
_entity_poly.entity_id
_entity_poly.type
_entity_poly.pdbx_seq_one_letter_code
_entity_poly.pdbx_strand_id
1 'polypeptide(L)'
;MQEKKFNLVSLILLIQFILISYPLFSSEIDQFTNREKYQDSASDFTEILNQYTNKLIELGVHNFNEKYMYSELSVSEIHKYVAFEIYKMTAGFGLKEYLFPIPPRLNLPYALLVKSGQGPIQRWIKGEQNNSYWIYNKDNIYSETYPVAVNENVIVKVGNEFIGSDKVDHFFDQGYSYWVQSDYGLSDWKAKEYGVDSEKKWFGLSAGGVFSFADLRANWGGYQFYKNLFSGDNSLLLVSKDGRVNIRHSFDWTKHIDWQFDELKNPSLYIDILEKRILKHISNNIDSYRETYKFLEERGLFSFVEKRDSFYLTDEFETVKADFTELKALLTGQIQIDKEIALVFSGGGGRGAFEIGVWKALSDLGFKIGGVYGTSVGSINGTGIIMEDYQKVRDLWFDISYLTVMDLSKAEENLLRGDLSKLSFEEYITIVKDFWTDAGIDVTPLKGLLANIISEEEVRASDIDYGLSLFSVSNMEPKMIYIDQIPQGELINYILASANFPLFRREEIRGEIFMDGGVYSNIPIEMAVKKGYQNIVVVDIGLQTPVDVVNSLKQNFYSSVNIKIIKPREQYGSFLTFEKEVSEKYLIEGYLDTMKVYNYIHGDEYYIYGSEDIIWKKFNSLNIEKQYEALSLLGIDIRNRTLTNDIYKELVIPVFESVLPPNSAKENIALNLLESLAKNMDIEPLTVYTQEEILKIIVNKTESEILSTQIIDFIRSFRYIKIIKFLKYMNNNSSNDSILPKGYNEFMIQLNTLME
;
A
#
# COMPACT_ATOMS: atom_id res chain seq x y z
N MET A 1 -30.79 -0.46 29.74
CA MET A 1 -30.82 -1.57 28.77
C MET A 1 -32.08 -1.43 27.92
N GLN A 2 -31.98 -0.79 26.76
CA GLN A 2 -32.96 -0.93 25.68
C GLN A 2 -32.25 -1.75 24.59
N GLU A 3 -32.70 -2.98 24.37
CA GLU A 3 -32.20 -3.85 23.32
C GLU A 3 -32.51 -3.25 21.95
N LYS A 4 -31.49 -2.72 21.27
CA LYS A 4 -31.55 -2.47 19.83
C LYS A 4 -31.60 -3.83 19.14
N LYS A 5 -32.81 -4.28 18.77
CA LYS A 5 -32.99 -5.38 17.81
C LYS A 5 -32.30 -4.99 16.51
N PHE A 6 -31.17 -5.64 16.22
CA PHE A 6 -30.56 -5.64 14.90
C PHE A 6 -31.61 -6.18 13.91
N ASN A 7 -32.13 -5.31 13.04
CA ASN A 7 -33.14 -5.69 12.05
C ASN A 7 -32.50 -6.63 11.03
N LEU A 8 -33.21 -7.70 10.64
CA LEU A 8 -32.81 -8.63 9.58
C LEU A 8 -32.45 -7.89 8.28
N VAL A 9 -33.06 -6.74 7.99
CA VAL A 9 -32.71 -5.85 6.88
C VAL A 9 -31.33 -5.22 7.06
N SER A 10 -30.96 -4.80 8.27
CA SER A 10 -29.60 -4.31 8.59
C SER A 10 -28.57 -5.42 8.53
N LEU A 11 -28.94 -6.65 8.90
CA LEU A 11 -28.08 -7.83 8.76
C LEU A 11 -27.94 -8.24 7.29
N ILE A 12 -28.99 -8.13 6.47
CA ILE A 12 -28.94 -8.37 5.02
C ILE A 12 -28.14 -7.28 4.31
N LEU A 13 -28.25 -6.02 4.73
CA LEU A 13 -27.41 -4.92 4.23
C LEU A 13 -25.96 -5.06 4.67
N LEU A 14 -25.70 -5.53 5.89
CA LEU A 14 -24.35 -5.82 6.39
C LEU A 14 -23.76 -7.05 5.69
N ILE A 15 -24.56 -8.10 5.46
CA ILE A 15 -24.19 -9.29 4.69
C ILE A 15 -24.01 -8.91 3.21
N GLN A 16 -24.82 -8.01 2.65
CA GLN A 16 -24.58 -7.43 1.33
C GLN A 16 -23.31 -6.60 1.34
N PHE A 17 -23.03 -5.78 2.35
CA PHE A 17 -21.78 -5.04 2.48
C PHE A 17 -20.55 -5.98 2.55
N ILE A 18 -20.69 -7.10 3.26
CA ILE A 18 -19.66 -8.16 3.40
C ILE A 18 -19.59 -9.09 2.16
N LEU A 19 -20.66 -9.21 1.37
CA LEU A 19 -20.68 -9.97 0.12
C LEU A 19 -20.34 -9.10 -1.10
N ILE A 20 -20.49 -7.78 -1.01
CA ILE A 20 -20.00 -6.79 -1.98
C ILE A 20 -18.48 -6.62 -1.83
N SER A 21 -17.88 -7.04 -0.71
CA SER A 21 -16.42 -7.26 -0.61
C SER A 21 -15.92 -8.52 -1.35
N TYR A 22 -16.61 -8.94 -2.42
CA TYR A 22 -15.93 -9.65 -3.50
C TYR A 22 -15.04 -8.64 -4.25
N PRO A 23 -13.79 -8.98 -4.59
CA PRO A 23 -12.87 -8.04 -5.23
C PRO A 23 -13.47 -7.55 -6.56
N LEU A 24 -13.89 -6.29 -6.60
CA LEU A 24 -14.21 -5.59 -7.84
C LEU A 24 -12.88 -5.42 -8.58
N PHE A 25 -12.58 -6.37 -9.48
CA PHE A 25 -11.43 -6.28 -10.37
C PHE A 25 -11.62 -5.08 -11.30
N SER A 26 -10.70 -4.12 -11.22
CA SER A 26 -10.66 -2.93 -12.06
C SER A 26 -9.40 -2.99 -12.91
N SER A 27 -9.56 -3.23 -14.22
CA SER A 27 -8.44 -3.30 -15.17
C SER A 27 -8.38 -2.04 -16.05
N GLU A 28 -8.44 -0.89 -15.40
CA GLU A 28 -8.41 0.42 -16.07
C GLU A 28 -7.06 0.69 -16.72
N ILE A 29 -7.09 1.26 -17.92
CA ILE A 29 -5.91 1.66 -18.70
C ILE A 29 -5.85 3.19 -18.75
N ASP A 30 -5.48 3.80 -17.64
CA ASP A 30 -5.50 5.26 -17.48
C ASP A 30 -4.21 5.96 -17.97
N GLN A 31 -4.21 7.30 -17.83
CA GLN A 31 -3.08 8.18 -18.15
C GLN A 31 -1.83 7.97 -17.27
N PHE A 32 -1.88 7.08 -16.29
CA PHE A 32 -0.79 6.77 -15.37
C PHE A 32 -0.15 5.41 -15.66
N THR A 33 -0.86 4.56 -16.38
CA THR A 33 -0.38 3.25 -16.81
C THR A 33 0.84 3.40 -17.73
N ASN A 34 1.88 2.58 -17.52
CA ASN A 34 3.14 2.52 -18.29
C ASN A 34 2.97 2.25 -19.80
N ARG A 35 2.37 3.19 -20.52
CA ARG A 35 1.98 3.08 -21.93
C ARG A 35 3.18 2.84 -22.83
N GLU A 36 4.34 3.35 -22.43
CA GLU A 36 5.62 3.18 -23.14
C GLU A 36 6.04 1.72 -23.30
N LYS A 37 5.60 0.83 -22.41
CA LYS A 37 5.99 -0.58 -22.44
C LYS A 37 5.30 -1.38 -23.56
N TYR A 38 4.14 -0.92 -24.02
CA TYR A 38 3.27 -1.73 -24.89
C TYR A 38 2.66 -1.04 -26.11
N GLN A 39 2.64 0.30 -26.16
CA GLN A 39 2.01 1.06 -27.25
C GLN A 39 2.43 0.59 -28.65
N ASP A 40 3.72 0.26 -28.81
CA ASP A 40 4.31 -0.12 -30.11
C ASP A 40 4.64 -1.62 -30.22
N SER A 41 4.65 -2.36 -29.10
CA SER A 41 5.07 -3.77 -29.04
C SER A 41 3.92 -4.77 -28.91
N ALA A 42 2.70 -4.29 -28.59
CA ALA A 42 1.55 -5.15 -28.37
C ALA A 42 1.04 -5.84 -29.65
N SER A 43 0.91 -7.16 -29.58
CA SER A 43 0.28 -7.98 -30.62
C SER A 43 -1.24 -7.74 -30.68
N ASP A 44 -1.79 -7.70 -31.90
CA ASP A 44 -3.24 -7.58 -32.10
C ASP A 44 -3.95 -8.91 -31.76
N PHE A 45 -4.90 -8.86 -30.83
CA PHE A 45 -5.67 -10.01 -30.33
C PHE A 45 -7.01 -10.20 -31.05
N THR A 46 -7.34 -9.34 -32.01
CA THR A 46 -8.66 -9.29 -32.67
C THR A 46 -9.12 -10.61 -33.25
N GLU A 47 -8.27 -11.26 -34.06
CA GLU A 47 -8.67 -12.48 -34.78
C GLU A 47 -9.04 -13.60 -33.80
N ILE A 48 -8.18 -13.80 -32.79
CA ILE A 48 -8.33 -14.85 -31.78
C ILE A 48 -9.56 -14.57 -30.91
N LEU A 49 -9.74 -13.32 -30.49
CA LEU A 49 -10.90 -12.91 -29.72
C LEU A 49 -12.21 -13.09 -30.51
N ASN A 50 -12.23 -12.71 -31.80
CA ASN A 50 -13.38 -12.92 -32.68
C ASN A 50 -13.72 -14.41 -32.85
N GLN A 51 -12.73 -15.27 -33.09
CA GLN A 51 -12.96 -16.72 -33.23
C GLN A 51 -13.62 -17.31 -31.97
N TYR A 52 -13.09 -16.99 -30.79
CA TYR A 52 -13.63 -17.52 -29.54
C TYR A 52 -15.03 -16.96 -29.22
N THR A 53 -15.23 -15.67 -29.44
CA THR A 53 -16.53 -15.01 -29.22
C THR A 53 -17.62 -15.59 -30.13
N ASN A 54 -17.33 -15.75 -31.42
CA ASN A 54 -18.26 -16.36 -32.37
C ASN A 54 -18.62 -17.79 -31.99
N LYS A 55 -17.65 -18.61 -31.56
CA LYS A 55 -17.91 -19.95 -31.08
C LYS A 55 -18.92 -19.95 -29.93
N LEU A 56 -18.78 -19.06 -28.95
CA LEU A 56 -19.72 -18.98 -27.83
C LEU A 56 -21.12 -18.50 -28.25
N ILE A 57 -21.20 -17.55 -29.19
CA ILE A 57 -22.47 -17.11 -29.78
C ILE A 57 -23.15 -18.28 -30.51
N GLU A 58 -22.40 -19.03 -31.32
CA GLU A 58 -22.88 -20.24 -32.00
C GLU A 58 -23.41 -21.29 -31.02
N LEU A 59 -22.69 -21.54 -29.92
CA LEU A 59 -23.18 -22.42 -28.85
C LEU A 59 -24.48 -21.90 -28.22
N GLY A 60 -24.60 -20.59 -28.00
CA GLY A 60 -25.82 -19.97 -27.46
C GLY A 60 -27.02 -20.15 -28.39
N VAL A 61 -26.83 -19.89 -29.70
CA VAL A 61 -27.87 -20.10 -30.73
C VAL A 61 -28.23 -21.59 -30.87
N HIS A 62 -27.23 -22.47 -30.82
CA HIS A 62 -27.46 -23.92 -30.85
C HIS A 62 -28.27 -24.39 -29.64
N ASN A 63 -27.90 -23.97 -28.42
CA ASN A 63 -28.63 -24.30 -27.19
C ASN A 63 -30.08 -23.79 -27.24
N PHE A 64 -30.30 -22.57 -27.76
CA PHE A 64 -31.64 -22.05 -27.97
C PHE A 64 -32.44 -22.94 -28.92
N ASN A 65 -31.88 -23.26 -30.09
CA ASN A 65 -32.56 -24.07 -31.09
C ASN A 65 -32.88 -25.47 -30.56
N GLU A 66 -31.96 -26.15 -29.89
CA GLU A 66 -32.20 -27.47 -29.29
C GLU A 66 -33.31 -27.45 -28.23
N LYS A 67 -33.32 -26.41 -27.38
CA LYS A 67 -34.25 -26.33 -26.24
C LYS A 67 -35.65 -25.88 -26.63
N TYR A 68 -35.77 -25.01 -27.63
CA TYR A 68 -37.03 -24.32 -27.95
C TYR A 68 -37.57 -24.62 -29.37
N MET A 69 -36.94 -25.52 -30.12
CA MET A 69 -37.25 -25.89 -31.52
C MET A 69 -38.73 -26.11 -31.85
N TYR A 70 -39.48 -26.66 -30.91
CA TYR A 70 -40.89 -27.08 -31.08
C TYR A 70 -41.86 -26.22 -30.27
N SER A 71 -41.39 -25.10 -29.71
CA SER A 71 -42.22 -24.19 -28.92
C SER A 71 -42.86 -23.14 -29.83
N GLU A 72 -44.16 -22.91 -29.71
CA GLU A 72 -44.85 -21.79 -30.36
C GLU A 72 -44.48 -20.47 -29.65
N LEU A 73 -43.36 -19.87 -30.05
CA LEU A 73 -42.85 -18.63 -29.48
C LEU A 73 -43.05 -17.44 -30.42
N SER A 74 -43.43 -16.29 -29.87
CA SER A 74 -43.40 -15.02 -30.60
C SER A 74 -41.95 -14.60 -30.88
N VAL A 75 -41.76 -13.73 -31.89
CA VAL A 75 -40.42 -13.19 -32.22
C VAL A 75 -39.78 -12.47 -31.02
N SER A 76 -40.58 -11.80 -30.18
CA SER A 76 -40.07 -11.16 -28.96
C SER A 76 -39.58 -12.18 -27.92
N GLU A 77 -40.26 -13.31 -27.78
CA GLU A 77 -39.82 -14.40 -26.88
C GLU A 77 -38.57 -15.09 -27.42
N ILE A 78 -38.50 -15.34 -28.73
CA ILE A 78 -37.30 -15.85 -29.40
C ILE A 78 -36.11 -14.93 -29.12
N HIS A 79 -36.29 -13.61 -29.26
CA HIS A 79 -35.25 -12.62 -28.98
C HIS A 79 -34.76 -12.70 -27.52
N LYS A 80 -35.67 -12.73 -26.55
CA LYS A 80 -35.33 -12.85 -25.11
C LYS A 80 -34.58 -14.13 -24.78
N TYR A 81 -35.04 -15.27 -25.29
CA TYR A 81 -34.44 -16.55 -24.96
C TYR A 81 -33.09 -16.75 -25.66
N VAL A 82 -32.95 -16.38 -26.93
CA VAL A 82 -31.65 -16.51 -27.59
C VAL A 82 -30.62 -15.54 -27.00
N ALA A 83 -31.02 -14.31 -26.65
CA ALA A 83 -30.14 -13.36 -25.98
C ALA A 83 -29.66 -13.91 -24.62
N PHE A 84 -30.55 -14.54 -23.86
CA PHE A 84 -30.19 -15.18 -22.59
C PHE A 84 -29.25 -16.38 -22.78
N GLU A 85 -29.47 -17.24 -23.77
CA GLU A 85 -28.57 -18.36 -24.07
C GLU A 85 -27.18 -17.87 -24.51
N ILE A 86 -27.10 -16.80 -25.32
CA ILE A 86 -25.84 -16.15 -25.68
C ILE A 86 -25.14 -15.59 -24.43
N TYR A 87 -25.85 -14.80 -23.61
CA TYR A 87 -25.34 -14.27 -22.33
C TYR A 87 -24.74 -15.38 -21.44
N LYS A 88 -25.43 -16.52 -21.30
CA LYS A 88 -24.92 -17.65 -20.51
C LYS A 88 -23.59 -18.19 -21.02
N MET A 89 -23.39 -18.21 -22.35
CA MET A 89 -22.16 -18.72 -22.94
C MET A 89 -21.02 -17.69 -22.88
N THR A 90 -21.33 -16.40 -23.00
CA THR A 90 -20.32 -15.34 -23.07
C THR A 90 -19.93 -14.76 -21.71
N ALA A 91 -20.87 -14.64 -20.77
CA ALA A 91 -20.67 -13.98 -19.46
C ALA A 91 -21.23 -14.73 -18.24
N GLY A 92 -22.19 -15.64 -18.40
CA GLY A 92 -22.95 -16.26 -17.30
C GLY A 92 -22.25 -17.39 -16.54
N PHE A 93 -21.18 -17.10 -15.81
CA PHE A 93 -20.48 -18.08 -14.96
C PHE A 93 -21.37 -18.65 -13.84
N GLY A 94 -21.26 -19.94 -13.51
CA GLY A 94 -21.91 -20.57 -12.35
C GLY A 94 -23.40 -20.92 -12.48
N LEU A 95 -24.05 -20.64 -13.62
CA LEU A 95 -25.49 -20.88 -13.80
C LEU A 95 -25.91 -22.36 -13.95
N LYS A 96 -24.97 -23.32 -13.87
CA LYS A 96 -25.26 -24.77 -13.95
C LYS A 96 -25.72 -25.39 -12.62
N GLU A 97 -25.45 -24.75 -11.47
CA GLU A 97 -25.71 -25.36 -10.14
C GLU A 97 -26.92 -24.77 -9.40
N TYR A 98 -27.53 -23.71 -9.89
CA TYR A 98 -28.73 -23.11 -9.29
C TYR A 98 -29.98 -23.43 -10.11
N LEU A 99 -30.67 -24.51 -9.73
CA LEU A 99 -32.04 -24.80 -10.17
C LEU A 99 -33.00 -23.73 -9.62
N PHE A 100 -33.22 -22.65 -10.37
CA PHE A 100 -34.33 -21.73 -10.10
C PHE A 100 -35.43 -21.91 -11.15
N PRO A 101 -36.70 -22.10 -10.73
CA PRO A 101 -37.81 -22.26 -11.66
C PRO A 101 -38.06 -20.93 -12.39
N ILE A 102 -38.04 -20.98 -13.72
CA ILE A 102 -38.47 -19.87 -14.59
C ILE A 102 -39.97 -19.64 -14.31
N PRO A 103 -40.41 -18.48 -13.80
CA PRO A 103 -41.83 -18.26 -13.52
C PRO A 103 -42.66 -18.24 -14.82
N PRO A 104 -43.91 -18.74 -14.84
CA PRO A 104 -44.68 -18.99 -16.06
C PRO A 104 -45.18 -17.74 -16.81
N ARG A 105 -44.90 -16.54 -16.30
CA ARG A 105 -45.25 -15.26 -16.94
C ARG A 105 -44.11 -14.28 -16.70
N LEU A 106 -43.38 -14.00 -17.79
CA LEU A 106 -42.29 -13.03 -17.94
C LEU A 106 -42.06 -12.08 -16.74
N ASN A 107 -41.01 -12.40 -16.00
CA ASN A 107 -40.06 -11.47 -15.41
C ASN A 107 -38.83 -12.31 -15.10
N LEU A 108 -37.75 -12.18 -15.89
CA LEU A 108 -36.45 -12.81 -15.68
C LEU A 108 -35.76 -12.07 -14.51
N PRO A 109 -35.70 -12.59 -13.27
CA PRO A 109 -35.18 -11.83 -12.15
C PRO A 109 -34.04 -12.63 -11.52
N TYR A 110 -32.81 -12.45 -11.98
CA TYR A 110 -31.62 -12.76 -11.13
C TYR A 110 -30.30 -12.22 -11.68
N ALA A 111 -30.22 -11.81 -12.96
CA ALA A 111 -29.04 -11.14 -13.50
C ALA A 111 -28.78 -9.72 -12.93
N LEU A 112 -29.55 -9.28 -11.92
CA LEU A 112 -29.64 -7.88 -11.50
C LEU A 112 -29.01 -7.57 -10.13
N LEU A 113 -28.34 -8.52 -9.48
CA LEU A 113 -27.78 -8.28 -8.15
C LEU A 113 -26.32 -8.71 -7.97
N VAL A 114 -25.73 -9.43 -8.93
CA VAL A 114 -24.36 -9.93 -8.82
C VAL A 114 -23.67 -9.79 -10.16
N LYS A 115 -22.68 -8.88 -10.26
CA LYS A 115 -21.72 -8.84 -11.37
C LYS A 115 -21.10 -10.22 -11.47
N SER A 116 -21.25 -10.92 -12.59
CA SER A 116 -20.83 -12.33 -12.66
C SER A 116 -19.33 -12.47 -12.47
N GLY A 117 -18.57 -11.44 -12.83
CA GLY A 117 -17.15 -11.24 -12.55
C GLY A 117 -16.28 -12.36 -13.13
N GLN A 118 -15.44 -12.05 -14.11
CA GLN A 118 -14.69 -13.08 -14.82
C GLN A 118 -15.62 -14.07 -15.52
N GLY A 119 -16.40 -13.58 -16.47
CA GLY A 119 -17.17 -14.38 -17.41
C GLY A 119 -16.28 -15.31 -18.25
N PRO A 120 -16.87 -16.30 -18.95
CA PRO A 120 -16.13 -17.23 -19.79
C PRO A 120 -15.14 -16.56 -20.75
N ILE A 121 -15.52 -15.44 -21.38
CA ILE A 121 -14.62 -14.73 -22.27
C ILE A 121 -13.49 -14.06 -21.48
N GLN A 122 -13.76 -13.23 -20.46
CA GLN A 122 -12.66 -12.61 -19.70
C GLN A 122 -11.70 -13.65 -19.10
N ARG A 123 -12.18 -14.76 -18.55
CA ARG A 123 -11.28 -15.82 -18.04
C ARG A 123 -10.47 -16.49 -19.11
N TRP A 124 -11.08 -16.74 -20.26
CA TRP A 124 -10.37 -17.31 -21.38
C TRP A 124 -9.33 -16.32 -21.90
N ILE A 125 -9.67 -15.03 -21.99
CA ILE A 125 -8.71 -13.97 -22.27
C ILE A 125 -7.58 -14.14 -21.31
N LYS A 126 -7.81 -14.13 -19.99
CA LYS A 126 -6.81 -14.31 -18.91
C LYS A 126 -6.28 -15.75 -18.69
N GLY A 127 -6.45 -16.67 -19.65
CA GLY A 127 -5.93 -18.04 -19.53
C GLY A 127 -4.55 -18.22 -20.19
N GLU A 128 -3.59 -18.85 -19.49
CA GLU A 128 -2.15 -18.92 -19.85
C GLU A 128 -1.80 -19.09 -21.33
N GLN A 129 -2.60 -19.84 -22.10
CA GLN A 129 -2.41 -20.01 -23.54
C GLN A 129 -2.43 -18.71 -24.35
N ASN A 130 -2.99 -17.62 -23.82
CA ASN A 130 -3.08 -16.33 -24.52
C ASN A 130 -2.06 -15.29 -24.01
N ASN A 131 -1.14 -15.66 -23.10
CA ASN A 131 -0.18 -14.75 -22.48
C ASN A 131 0.63 -13.88 -23.47
N SER A 132 0.87 -14.36 -24.69
CA SER A 132 1.60 -13.61 -25.73
C SER A 132 0.85 -12.39 -26.28
N TYR A 133 -0.44 -12.26 -25.98
CA TYR A 133 -1.32 -11.17 -26.43
C TYR A 133 -1.69 -10.22 -25.30
N TRP A 134 -1.27 -10.53 -24.08
CA TRP A 134 -1.59 -9.71 -22.92
C TRP A 134 -0.44 -8.79 -22.59
N ILE A 135 -0.80 -7.64 -22.07
CA ILE A 135 0.11 -6.83 -21.28
C ILE A 135 -0.39 -6.93 -19.85
N TYR A 136 0.45 -7.52 -19.00
CA TYR A 136 0.17 -7.62 -17.58
C TYR A 136 0.65 -6.34 -16.90
N ASN A 137 -0.29 -5.59 -16.32
CA ASN A 137 0.02 -4.37 -15.60
C ASN A 137 0.03 -4.62 -14.09
N LYS A 138 1.21 -4.54 -13.46
CA LYS A 138 1.39 -4.65 -12.00
C LYS A 138 1.31 -3.31 -11.29
N ASP A 139 1.72 -2.25 -12.00
CA ASP A 139 1.95 -0.92 -11.45
C ASP A 139 0.81 -0.01 -11.91
N ASN A 140 -0.39 -0.23 -11.36
CA ASN A 140 -1.52 0.68 -11.58
C ASN A 140 -1.63 1.66 -10.41
N ILE A 141 -2.22 2.84 -10.62
CA ILE A 141 -2.41 3.84 -9.56
C ILE A 141 -3.33 3.39 -8.41
N TYR A 142 -3.97 2.23 -8.55
CA TYR A 142 -4.82 1.62 -7.53
C TYR A 142 -4.04 0.67 -6.62
N SER A 143 -2.83 0.27 -7.02
CA SER A 143 -1.89 -0.50 -6.21
C SER A 143 -1.55 0.34 -4.98
N GLU A 144 -1.63 -0.27 -3.79
CA GLU A 144 -1.51 0.39 -2.47
C GLU A 144 -2.69 1.29 -2.05
N THR A 145 -3.57 1.69 -2.97
CA THR A 145 -4.78 2.48 -2.68
C THR A 145 -5.94 1.60 -2.18
N TYR A 146 -5.95 0.32 -2.57
CA TYR A 146 -6.86 -0.75 -2.14
C TYR A 146 -6.09 -2.01 -1.68
N PRO A 147 -6.68 -2.91 -0.87
CA PRO A 147 -6.02 -4.16 -0.45
C PRO A 147 -5.56 -5.03 -1.63
N VAL A 148 -4.39 -5.69 -1.47
CA VAL A 148 -3.59 -6.45 -2.45
C VAL A 148 -4.34 -7.42 -3.40
N ALA A 149 -5.57 -7.84 -3.08
CA ALA A 149 -6.32 -8.87 -3.81
C ALA A 149 -6.93 -8.43 -5.17
N VAL A 150 -6.68 -7.22 -5.64
CA VAL A 150 -7.45 -6.58 -6.74
C VAL A 150 -6.67 -6.47 -8.07
N ASN A 151 -5.42 -6.96 -8.13
CA ASN A 151 -4.38 -6.38 -9.00
C ASN A 151 -3.92 -7.20 -10.24
N GLU A 152 -4.78 -8.06 -10.80
CA GLU A 152 -4.45 -8.81 -12.03
C GLU A 152 -5.06 -8.14 -13.29
N ASN A 153 -4.41 -7.05 -13.72
CA ASN A 153 -4.85 -6.24 -14.85
C ASN A 153 -4.23 -6.74 -16.15
N VAL A 154 -5.09 -7.32 -16.98
CA VAL A 154 -4.73 -7.81 -18.31
C VAL A 154 -5.30 -6.87 -19.34
N ILE A 155 -4.39 -6.25 -20.09
CA ILE A 155 -4.68 -5.35 -21.21
C ILE A 155 -4.49 -6.13 -22.50
N VAL A 156 -5.40 -5.93 -23.46
CA VAL A 156 -5.29 -6.49 -24.80
C VAL A 156 -5.50 -5.41 -25.86
N LYS A 157 -4.87 -5.60 -27.02
CA LYS A 157 -5.07 -4.76 -28.20
C LYS A 157 -6.11 -5.39 -29.11
N VAL A 158 -7.14 -4.65 -29.47
CA VAL A 158 -8.17 -5.06 -30.43
C VAL A 158 -8.25 -4.02 -31.54
N GLY A 159 -7.72 -4.38 -32.70
CA GLY A 159 -7.53 -3.50 -33.84
C GLY A 159 -6.54 -2.40 -33.48
N ASN A 160 -7.01 -1.15 -33.46
CA ASN A 160 -6.20 0.01 -33.12
C ASN A 160 -6.39 0.49 -31.67
N GLU A 161 -7.24 -0.18 -30.90
CA GLU A 161 -7.62 0.25 -29.55
C GLU A 161 -7.10 -0.70 -28.49
N PHE A 162 -6.77 -0.15 -27.33
CA PHE A 162 -6.37 -0.91 -26.15
C PHE A 162 -7.55 -0.94 -25.18
N ILE A 163 -7.84 -2.12 -24.64
CA ILE A 163 -8.96 -2.29 -23.72
C ILE A 163 -8.52 -3.14 -22.52
N GLY A 164 -9.05 -2.81 -21.35
CA GLY A 164 -9.01 -3.71 -20.20
C GLY A 164 -9.80 -4.98 -20.52
N SER A 165 -9.27 -6.15 -20.13
CA SER A 165 -9.93 -7.44 -20.39
C SER A 165 -11.31 -7.55 -19.70
N ASP A 166 -11.55 -6.77 -18.66
CA ASP A 166 -12.86 -6.59 -17.99
C ASP A 166 -13.91 -5.93 -18.88
N LYS A 167 -13.53 -5.05 -19.80
CA LYS A 167 -14.48 -4.38 -20.71
C LYS A 167 -15.23 -5.37 -21.61
N VAL A 168 -14.63 -6.53 -21.88
CA VAL A 168 -15.29 -7.63 -22.60
C VAL A 168 -16.42 -8.26 -21.79
N ASP A 169 -16.24 -8.41 -20.48
CA ASP A 169 -17.29 -8.87 -19.58
C ASP A 169 -18.39 -7.81 -19.44
N HIS A 170 -18.03 -6.54 -19.26
CA HIS A 170 -18.98 -5.43 -19.25
C HIS A 170 -19.88 -5.42 -20.49
N PHE A 171 -19.29 -5.67 -21.67
CA PHE A 171 -20.04 -5.77 -22.92
C PHE A 171 -21.14 -6.86 -22.87
N PHE A 172 -20.84 -8.08 -22.44
CA PHE A 172 -21.84 -9.15 -22.47
C PHE A 172 -22.72 -9.20 -21.20
N ASP A 173 -22.16 -8.96 -20.03
CA ASP A 173 -22.86 -9.04 -18.75
C ASP A 173 -23.73 -7.80 -18.49
N GLN A 174 -23.08 -6.65 -18.37
CA GLN A 174 -23.76 -5.40 -18.05
C GLN A 174 -24.54 -4.88 -19.26
N GLY A 175 -24.07 -5.12 -20.48
CA GLY A 175 -24.86 -4.86 -21.69
C GLY A 175 -26.18 -5.64 -21.77
N TYR A 176 -26.19 -6.92 -21.33
CA TYR A 176 -27.43 -7.69 -21.20
C TYR A 176 -28.34 -7.07 -20.13
N SER A 177 -27.78 -6.64 -19.01
CA SER A 177 -28.53 -5.96 -17.93
C SER A 177 -29.16 -4.65 -18.42
N TYR A 178 -28.44 -3.82 -19.16
CA TYR A 178 -28.97 -2.59 -19.78
C TYR A 178 -30.12 -2.90 -20.72
N TRP A 179 -29.99 -3.97 -21.50
CA TRP A 179 -31.05 -4.41 -22.40
C TRP A 179 -32.31 -4.84 -21.64
N VAL A 180 -32.17 -5.65 -20.60
CA VAL A 180 -33.32 -6.07 -19.77
C VAL A 180 -33.98 -4.88 -19.07
N GLN A 181 -33.19 -3.96 -18.48
CA GLN A 181 -33.68 -2.80 -17.74
C GLN A 181 -34.35 -1.73 -18.62
N SER A 182 -34.00 -1.70 -19.91
CA SER A 182 -34.65 -0.83 -20.90
C SER A 182 -35.92 -1.41 -21.51
N ASP A 183 -36.57 -2.32 -20.78
CA ASP A 183 -37.69 -3.13 -21.27
C ASP A 183 -37.34 -3.89 -22.56
N TYR A 184 -36.18 -4.55 -22.57
CA TYR A 184 -35.65 -5.31 -23.72
C TYR A 184 -35.40 -4.44 -24.95
N GLY A 185 -34.82 -3.25 -24.73
CA GLY A 185 -34.42 -2.33 -25.80
C GLY A 185 -35.51 -1.42 -26.33
N LEU A 186 -36.66 -1.33 -25.65
CA LEU A 186 -37.74 -0.39 -26.00
C LEU A 186 -37.44 1.06 -25.58
N SER A 187 -36.59 1.26 -24.58
CA SER A 187 -36.22 2.61 -24.11
C SER A 187 -34.71 2.78 -23.88
N ASP A 188 -34.05 3.37 -24.88
CA ASP A 188 -32.63 3.76 -24.83
C ASP A 188 -32.34 4.68 -23.65
N TRP A 189 -33.31 5.54 -23.29
CA TRP A 189 -33.21 6.41 -22.12
C TRP A 189 -33.10 5.61 -20.81
N LYS A 190 -33.93 4.58 -20.63
CA LYS A 190 -33.87 3.72 -19.43
C LYS A 190 -32.56 2.97 -19.33
N ALA A 191 -32.00 2.50 -20.45
CA ALA A 191 -30.68 1.87 -20.47
C ALA A 191 -29.60 2.87 -20.02
N LYS A 192 -29.61 4.09 -20.59
CA LYS A 192 -28.67 5.15 -20.23
C LYS A 192 -28.78 5.53 -18.74
N GLU A 193 -29.99 5.74 -18.24
CA GLU A 193 -30.26 6.10 -16.84
C GLU A 193 -29.79 5.00 -15.88
N TYR A 194 -30.14 3.74 -16.17
CA TYR A 194 -29.65 2.60 -15.39
C TYR A 194 -28.13 2.55 -15.35
N GLY A 195 -27.48 2.84 -16.48
CA GLY A 195 -26.03 2.86 -16.56
C GLY A 195 -25.38 3.87 -15.62
N VAL A 196 -25.78 5.13 -15.70
CA VAL A 196 -25.29 6.19 -14.82
C VAL A 196 -25.57 5.87 -13.34
N ASP A 197 -26.77 5.37 -13.03
CA ASP A 197 -27.16 5.03 -11.66
C ASP A 197 -26.35 3.87 -11.08
N SER A 198 -26.07 2.85 -11.91
CA SER A 198 -25.30 1.68 -11.53
C SER A 198 -23.83 2.03 -11.21
N GLU A 199 -23.26 2.93 -12.01
CA GLU A 199 -21.90 3.45 -11.84
C GLU A 199 -21.78 4.43 -10.67
N LYS A 200 -22.78 5.28 -10.42
CA LYS A 200 -22.81 6.18 -9.24
C LYS A 200 -22.91 5.39 -7.92
N LYS A 201 -23.65 4.29 -7.89
CA LYS A 201 -24.02 3.58 -6.66
C LYS A 201 -23.21 2.31 -6.44
N TRP A 202 -23.54 1.24 -7.15
CA TRP A 202 -23.17 -0.12 -6.72
C TRP A 202 -21.85 -0.61 -7.30
N PHE A 203 -21.41 -0.07 -8.44
CA PHE A 203 -20.26 -0.59 -9.19
C PHE A 203 -19.08 0.36 -9.30
N GLY A 204 -19.29 1.67 -9.24
CA GLY A 204 -18.25 2.70 -9.40
C GLY A 204 -18.06 3.59 -8.16
N LEU A 205 -18.61 4.81 -8.20
CA LEU A 205 -18.25 5.91 -7.28
C LEU A 205 -18.48 5.58 -5.81
N SER A 206 -19.63 5.04 -5.43
CA SER A 206 -19.94 4.80 -4.00
C SER A 206 -19.29 3.53 -3.44
N ALA A 207 -18.83 2.60 -4.28
CA ALA A 207 -18.19 1.34 -3.88
C ALA A 207 -16.65 1.40 -3.94
N GLY A 208 -16.12 2.02 -5.00
CA GLY A 208 -14.69 2.06 -5.32
C GLY A 208 -14.16 3.45 -5.65
N GLY A 209 -14.95 4.53 -5.52
CA GLY A 209 -14.47 5.90 -5.73
C GLY A 209 -14.17 6.29 -7.18
N VAL A 210 -14.40 5.40 -8.15
CA VAL A 210 -14.12 5.58 -9.58
C VAL A 210 -15.44 5.61 -10.36
N PHE A 211 -15.57 6.53 -11.32
CA PHE A 211 -16.63 6.53 -12.33
C PHE A 211 -16.02 6.25 -13.70
N SER A 212 -16.17 5.04 -14.24
CA SER A 212 -15.53 4.61 -15.49
C SER A 212 -16.42 4.87 -16.71
N PHE A 213 -16.00 5.81 -17.56
CA PHE A 213 -16.71 6.05 -18.83
C PHE A 213 -16.47 4.94 -19.85
N ALA A 214 -15.34 4.23 -19.78
CA ALA A 214 -15.09 3.07 -20.62
C ALA A 214 -15.99 1.89 -20.24
N ASP A 215 -16.28 1.69 -18.94
CA ASP A 215 -17.30 0.73 -18.51
C ASP A 215 -18.67 1.07 -19.09
N LEU A 216 -19.12 2.32 -18.96
CA LEU A 216 -20.39 2.77 -19.53
C LEU A 216 -20.45 2.58 -21.05
N ARG A 217 -19.34 2.82 -21.75
CA ARG A 217 -19.24 2.58 -23.20
C ARG A 217 -19.35 1.10 -23.54
N ALA A 218 -18.64 0.24 -22.81
CA ALA A 218 -18.66 -1.20 -23.00
C ALA A 218 -20.08 -1.75 -22.77
N ASN A 219 -20.72 -1.35 -21.67
CA ASN A 219 -22.10 -1.69 -21.35
C ASN A 219 -23.06 -1.24 -22.47
N TRP A 220 -22.88 -0.02 -22.99
CA TRP A 220 -23.69 0.49 -24.11
C TRP A 220 -23.49 -0.31 -25.40
N GLY A 221 -22.25 -0.66 -25.72
CA GLY A 221 -21.93 -1.50 -26.88
C GLY A 221 -22.64 -2.85 -26.79
N GLY A 222 -22.63 -3.45 -25.60
CA GLY A 222 -23.35 -4.67 -25.27
C GLY A 222 -24.87 -4.54 -25.40
N TYR A 223 -25.43 -3.47 -24.85
CA TYR A 223 -26.84 -3.12 -25.00
C TYR A 223 -27.25 -3.06 -26.48
N GLN A 224 -26.47 -2.37 -27.31
CA GLN A 224 -26.72 -2.27 -28.74
C GLN A 224 -26.59 -3.63 -29.44
N PHE A 225 -25.65 -4.48 -29.03
CA PHE A 225 -25.53 -5.85 -29.51
C PHE A 225 -26.82 -6.65 -29.24
N TYR A 226 -27.28 -6.69 -27.98
CA TYR A 226 -28.49 -7.44 -27.62
C TYR A 226 -29.74 -6.87 -28.27
N LYS A 227 -29.89 -5.54 -28.32
CA LYS A 227 -31.02 -4.87 -28.97
C LYS A 227 -31.11 -5.18 -30.47
N ASN A 228 -29.97 -5.28 -31.15
CA ASN A 228 -29.92 -5.37 -32.62
C ASN A 228 -29.71 -6.79 -33.16
N LEU A 229 -29.82 -7.84 -32.32
CA LEU A 229 -29.67 -9.24 -32.77
C LEU A 229 -30.52 -9.58 -34.00
N PHE A 230 -31.74 -9.03 -34.10
CA PHE A 230 -32.68 -9.25 -35.21
C PHE A 230 -33.06 -7.97 -35.98
N SER A 231 -32.44 -6.83 -35.67
CA SER A 231 -32.88 -5.52 -36.16
C SER A 231 -31.93 -4.94 -37.20
N GLY A 232 -32.50 -4.36 -38.27
CA GLY A 232 -31.77 -3.68 -39.33
C GLY A 232 -31.27 -4.59 -40.46
N ASP A 233 -30.79 -3.99 -41.55
CA ASP A 233 -30.34 -4.70 -42.76
C ASP A 233 -29.10 -5.57 -42.54
N ASN A 234 -28.42 -5.42 -41.40
CA ASN A 234 -27.22 -6.14 -40.99
C ASN A 234 -27.38 -6.85 -39.63
N SER A 235 -28.57 -7.40 -39.36
CA SER A 235 -28.82 -8.19 -38.15
C SER A 235 -27.90 -9.42 -38.08
N LEU A 236 -27.38 -9.72 -36.89
CA LEU A 236 -26.53 -10.89 -36.66
C LEU A 236 -27.31 -12.19 -36.85
N LEU A 237 -28.57 -12.20 -36.41
CA LEU A 237 -29.44 -13.38 -36.40
C LEU A 237 -30.65 -13.18 -37.32
N LEU A 238 -31.17 -14.31 -37.81
CA LEU A 238 -32.40 -14.42 -38.58
C LEU A 238 -33.29 -15.50 -37.98
N VAL A 239 -34.60 -15.28 -37.99
CA VAL A 239 -35.59 -16.28 -37.59
C VAL A 239 -36.22 -16.90 -38.84
N SER A 240 -36.10 -18.22 -38.97
CA SER A 240 -36.76 -19.01 -40.01
C SER A 240 -38.27 -19.10 -39.77
N LYS A 241 -39.03 -19.47 -40.80
CA LYS A 241 -40.48 -19.65 -40.72
C LYS A 241 -40.92 -20.71 -39.70
N ASP A 242 -40.04 -21.67 -39.38
CA ASP A 242 -40.25 -22.72 -38.38
C ASP A 242 -39.77 -22.33 -36.98
N GLY A 243 -39.42 -21.06 -36.75
CA GLY A 243 -38.97 -20.55 -35.45
C GLY A 243 -37.48 -20.79 -35.13
N ARG A 244 -36.71 -21.43 -36.03
CA ARG A 244 -35.27 -21.62 -35.84
C ARG A 244 -34.51 -20.30 -35.99
N VAL A 245 -33.50 -20.10 -35.14
CA VAL A 245 -32.59 -18.97 -35.22
C VAL A 245 -31.31 -19.37 -35.96
N ASN A 246 -30.91 -18.59 -36.95
CA ASN A 246 -29.69 -18.79 -37.74
C ASN A 246 -28.77 -17.57 -37.64
N ILE A 247 -27.47 -17.80 -37.60
CA ILE A 247 -26.45 -16.74 -37.64
C ILE A 247 -26.23 -16.35 -39.11
N ARG A 248 -26.38 -15.06 -39.42
CA ARG A 248 -26.27 -14.52 -40.78
C ARG A 248 -24.85 -14.19 -41.19
N HIS A 249 -24.06 -13.67 -40.26
CA HIS A 249 -22.65 -13.36 -40.43
C HIS A 249 -21.94 -13.48 -39.08
N SER A 250 -20.61 -13.51 -39.08
CA SER A 250 -19.83 -13.54 -37.83
C SER A 250 -19.89 -12.20 -37.10
N PHE A 251 -19.83 -12.25 -35.77
CA PHE A 251 -19.54 -11.13 -34.88
C PHE A 251 -18.09 -10.65 -35.09
N ASP A 252 -17.88 -9.34 -34.96
CA ASP A 252 -16.58 -8.71 -35.16
C ASP A 252 -16.38 -7.56 -34.17
N TRP A 253 -15.47 -7.76 -33.22
CA TRP A 253 -15.14 -6.80 -32.16
C TRP A 253 -14.72 -5.43 -32.69
N THR A 254 -14.11 -5.34 -33.87
CA THR A 254 -13.67 -4.06 -34.45
C THR A 254 -14.84 -3.13 -34.80
N LYS A 255 -16.06 -3.67 -34.89
CA LYS A 255 -17.29 -2.89 -35.11
C LYS A 255 -17.96 -2.41 -33.83
N HIS A 256 -17.50 -2.94 -32.69
CA HIS A 256 -18.11 -2.72 -31.38
C HIS A 256 -17.18 -1.96 -30.42
N ILE A 257 -15.88 -1.94 -30.71
CA ILE A 257 -14.86 -1.21 -29.96
C ILE A 257 -14.46 0.04 -30.73
N ASP A 258 -14.31 1.13 -30.00
CA ASP A 258 -13.76 2.38 -30.47
C ASP A 258 -12.85 2.99 -29.38
N TRP A 259 -12.34 4.18 -29.65
CA TRP A 259 -11.46 4.92 -28.73
C TRP A 259 -12.02 5.10 -27.32
N GLN A 260 -13.35 4.97 -27.12
CA GLN A 260 -13.99 5.21 -25.83
C GLN A 260 -13.83 4.05 -24.85
N PHE A 261 -13.30 2.90 -25.30
CA PHE A 261 -12.93 1.77 -24.45
C PHE A 261 -11.54 1.92 -23.81
N ASP A 262 -10.72 2.85 -24.31
CA ASP A 262 -9.36 3.12 -23.82
C ASP A 262 -9.45 4.25 -22.77
N GLU A 263 -9.28 3.95 -21.49
CA GLU A 263 -9.44 4.94 -20.41
C GLU A 263 -8.40 6.07 -20.49
N LEU A 264 -7.29 5.88 -21.20
CA LEU A 264 -6.37 6.97 -21.49
C LEU A 264 -7.03 8.02 -22.39
N LYS A 265 -7.87 7.58 -23.33
CA LYS A 265 -8.57 8.45 -24.28
C LYS A 265 -9.95 8.89 -23.77
N ASN A 266 -10.59 8.07 -22.93
CA ASN A 266 -11.88 8.31 -22.29
C ASN A 266 -11.76 8.16 -20.76
N PRO A 267 -11.05 9.10 -20.10
CA PRO A 267 -10.66 8.96 -18.70
C PRO A 267 -11.84 8.85 -17.74
N SER A 268 -11.57 8.24 -16.58
CA SER A 268 -12.50 8.06 -15.47
C SER A 268 -12.57 9.32 -14.57
N LEU A 269 -13.62 9.42 -13.73
CA LEU A 269 -13.69 10.43 -12.65
C LEU A 269 -13.37 9.77 -11.31
N TYR A 270 -12.78 10.55 -10.42
CA TYR A 270 -12.43 10.12 -9.07
C TYR A 270 -13.13 11.02 -8.06
N ILE A 271 -13.51 10.45 -6.91
CA ILE A 271 -13.88 11.26 -5.74
C ILE A 271 -12.63 11.91 -5.14
N ASP A 272 -12.78 13.09 -4.52
CA ASP A 272 -11.66 13.87 -3.96
C ASP A 272 -10.70 13.06 -3.08
N ILE A 273 -11.23 12.14 -2.26
CA ILE A 273 -10.42 11.30 -1.36
C ILE A 273 -9.53 10.36 -2.16
N LEU A 274 -10.07 9.76 -3.23
CA LEU A 274 -9.33 8.84 -4.08
C LEU A 274 -8.31 9.59 -4.94
N GLU A 275 -8.70 10.75 -5.48
CA GLU A 275 -7.80 11.63 -6.23
C GLU A 275 -6.58 12.04 -5.41
N LYS A 276 -6.77 12.43 -4.14
CA LYS A 276 -5.64 12.73 -3.23
C LYS A 276 -4.74 11.52 -2.97
N ARG A 277 -5.29 10.31 -2.90
CA ARG A 277 -4.50 9.08 -2.73
C ARG A 277 -3.68 8.78 -3.99
N ILE A 278 -4.28 8.95 -5.18
CA ILE A 278 -3.61 8.81 -6.47
C ILE A 278 -2.45 9.82 -6.56
N LEU A 279 -2.69 11.09 -6.26
CA LEU A 279 -1.65 12.12 -6.24
C LEU A 279 -0.51 11.78 -5.27
N LYS A 280 -0.83 11.28 -4.07
CA LYS A 280 0.16 10.83 -3.09
C LYS A 280 1.00 9.65 -3.62
N HIS A 281 0.36 8.66 -4.23
CA HIS A 281 1.05 7.50 -4.79
C HIS A 281 1.98 7.90 -5.95
N ILE A 282 1.52 8.79 -6.83
CA ILE A 282 2.34 9.35 -7.91
C ILE A 282 3.52 10.15 -7.35
N SER A 283 3.28 10.98 -6.33
CA SER A 283 4.34 11.74 -5.66
C SER A 283 5.42 10.83 -5.06
N ASN A 284 5.05 9.71 -4.46
CA ASN A 284 5.99 8.75 -3.89
C ASN A 284 6.82 8.00 -4.94
N ASN A 285 6.33 7.93 -6.19
CA ASN A 285 6.92 7.16 -7.29
C ASN A 285 7.22 8.07 -8.50
N ILE A 286 7.55 9.34 -8.23
CA ILE A 286 7.49 10.42 -9.22
C ILE A 286 8.36 10.19 -10.46
N ASP A 287 9.51 9.54 -10.30
CA ASP A 287 10.44 9.33 -11.40
C ASP A 287 9.91 8.35 -12.45
N SER A 288 9.21 7.29 -12.04
CA SER A 288 8.55 6.35 -12.97
C SER A 288 7.45 7.05 -13.78
N TYR A 289 6.60 7.83 -13.10
CA TYR A 289 5.49 8.53 -13.74
C TYR A 289 5.95 9.68 -14.64
N ARG A 290 7.12 10.28 -14.39
CA ARG A 290 7.74 11.27 -15.28
C ARG A 290 8.11 10.69 -16.64
N GLU A 291 8.63 9.48 -16.68
CA GLU A 291 8.97 8.79 -17.93
C GLU A 291 7.71 8.53 -18.76
N THR A 292 6.67 7.98 -18.14
CA THR A 292 5.36 7.75 -18.78
C THR A 292 4.75 9.07 -19.25
N TYR A 293 4.72 10.11 -18.42
CA TYR A 293 4.23 11.43 -18.80
C TYR A 293 4.94 11.97 -20.05
N LYS A 294 6.28 11.93 -20.06
CA LYS A 294 7.08 12.40 -21.19
C LYS A 294 6.75 11.63 -22.48
N PHE A 295 6.64 10.30 -22.39
CA PHE A 295 6.25 9.45 -23.52
C PHE A 295 4.87 9.83 -24.08
N LEU A 296 3.89 10.09 -23.20
CA LEU A 296 2.54 10.48 -23.58
C LEU A 296 2.49 11.88 -24.19
N GLU A 297 3.19 12.85 -23.61
CA GLU A 297 3.26 14.24 -24.10
C GLU A 297 3.90 14.30 -25.49
N GLU A 298 5.02 13.60 -25.72
CA GLU A 298 5.73 13.57 -27.02
C GLU A 298 4.87 13.01 -28.16
N ARG A 299 3.91 12.14 -27.84
CA ARG A 299 2.95 11.54 -28.80
C ARG A 299 1.60 12.26 -28.82
N GLY A 300 1.43 13.34 -28.06
CA GLY A 300 0.16 14.08 -27.94
C GLY A 300 -0.95 13.29 -27.24
N LEU A 301 -0.64 12.17 -26.60
CA LEU A 301 -1.59 11.29 -25.92
C LEU A 301 -2.07 11.87 -24.58
N PHE A 302 -1.24 12.67 -23.91
CA PHE A 302 -1.63 13.33 -22.65
C PHE A 302 -2.75 14.37 -22.84
N SER A 303 -2.93 14.88 -24.06
CA SER A 303 -4.01 15.84 -24.37
C SER A 303 -5.43 15.26 -24.23
N PHE A 304 -5.57 13.92 -24.19
CA PHE A 304 -6.86 13.27 -24.04
C PHE A 304 -7.44 13.31 -22.62
N VAL A 305 -6.67 13.75 -21.63
CA VAL A 305 -7.11 13.90 -20.24
C VAL A 305 -8.36 14.78 -20.11
N GLU A 306 -8.53 15.73 -21.03
CA GLU A 306 -9.68 16.64 -21.09
C GLU A 306 -10.86 16.11 -21.93
N LYS A 307 -10.68 15.02 -22.67
CA LYS A 307 -11.70 14.43 -23.54
C LYS A 307 -12.63 13.52 -22.72
N ARG A 308 -13.93 13.53 -23.02
CA ARG A 308 -14.92 12.62 -22.40
C ARG A 308 -16.02 12.26 -23.40
N ASP A 309 -16.71 11.15 -23.12
CA ASP A 309 -17.94 10.79 -23.82
C ASP A 309 -19.11 11.71 -23.44
N SER A 310 -19.47 12.64 -24.34
CA SER A 310 -20.65 13.51 -24.20
C SER A 310 -21.98 12.77 -24.07
N PHE A 311 -22.06 11.50 -24.46
CA PHE A 311 -23.29 10.74 -24.36
C PHE A 311 -23.76 10.54 -22.92
N TYR A 312 -22.84 10.41 -21.95
CA TYR A 312 -23.14 10.21 -20.53
C TYR A 312 -22.93 11.45 -19.66
N LEU A 313 -22.43 12.55 -20.24
CA LEU A 313 -22.27 13.81 -19.53
C LEU A 313 -23.64 14.47 -19.26
N THR A 314 -23.82 14.92 -18.02
CA THR A 314 -24.93 15.77 -17.57
C THR A 314 -24.35 17.08 -17.04
N ASP A 315 -25.16 18.13 -16.90
CA ASP A 315 -24.73 19.44 -16.34
C ASP A 315 -23.97 19.29 -15.00
N GLU A 316 -24.36 18.30 -14.19
CA GLU A 316 -23.68 17.92 -12.93
C GLU A 316 -22.22 17.50 -13.16
N PHE A 317 -21.94 16.69 -14.19
CA PHE A 317 -20.61 16.20 -14.52
C PHE A 317 -19.80 17.18 -15.39
N GLU A 318 -20.43 18.04 -16.18
CA GLU A 318 -19.74 19.06 -16.96
C GLU A 318 -18.95 20.06 -16.08
N THR A 319 -19.43 20.27 -14.84
CA THR A 319 -18.76 21.11 -13.84
C THR A 319 -17.65 20.40 -13.07
N VAL A 320 -17.61 19.06 -13.08
CA VAL A 320 -16.59 18.23 -12.42
C VAL A 320 -15.57 17.80 -13.47
N LYS A 321 -14.77 18.74 -13.95
CA LYS A 321 -13.57 18.42 -14.72
C LYS A 321 -12.46 18.06 -13.75
N ALA A 322 -11.83 16.91 -13.94
CA ALA A 322 -10.62 16.57 -13.20
C ALA A 322 -9.54 17.62 -13.51
N ASP A 323 -9.12 18.37 -12.50
CA ASP A 323 -8.12 19.41 -12.62
C ASP A 323 -6.73 18.80 -12.40
N PHE A 324 -6.12 18.37 -13.50
CA PHE A 324 -4.78 17.81 -13.48
C PHE A 324 -3.68 18.88 -13.56
N THR A 325 -3.99 20.16 -13.32
CA THR A 325 -2.97 21.24 -13.35
C THR A 325 -1.88 20.99 -12.33
N GLU A 326 -2.23 20.61 -11.10
CA GLU A 326 -1.28 20.31 -10.03
C GLU A 326 -0.44 19.07 -10.36
N LEU A 327 -1.07 18.01 -10.85
CA LEU A 327 -0.38 16.81 -11.34
C LEU A 327 0.59 17.13 -12.47
N LYS A 328 0.15 17.90 -13.47
CA LYS A 328 0.98 18.30 -14.61
C LYS A 328 2.18 19.11 -14.13
N ALA A 329 1.97 20.01 -13.19
CA ALA A 329 3.04 20.79 -12.61
C ALA A 329 4.02 19.92 -11.78
N LEU A 330 3.53 18.92 -11.06
CA LEU A 330 4.35 17.93 -10.35
C LEU A 330 5.21 17.07 -11.31
N LEU A 331 4.59 16.52 -12.36
CA LEU A 331 5.23 15.67 -13.37
C LEU A 331 6.24 16.45 -14.23
N THR A 332 5.95 17.71 -14.56
CA THR A 332 6.87 18.58 -15.31
C THR A 332 7.96 19.20 -14.43
N GLY A 333 7.91 19.00 -13.11
CA GLY A 333 8.84 19.60 -12.16
C GLY A 333 8.64 21.11 -11.96
N GLN A 334 7.49 21.66 -12.38
CA GLN A 334 7.07 23.04 -12.08
C GLN A 334 6.63 23.21 -10.63
N ILE A 335 6.08 22.15 -10.01
CA ILE A 335 5.89 22.00 -8.57
C ILE A 335 6.92 20.99 -8.10
N GLN A 336 7.80 21.39 -7.18
CA GLN A 336 8.60 20.45 -6.39
C GLN A 336 7.70 19.85 -5.31
N ILE A 337 7.84 18.55 -5.05
CA ILE A 337 7.33 17.96 -3.81
C ILE A 337 7.95 18.79 -2.69
N ASP A 338 7.11 19.46 -1.90
CA ASP A 338 7.59 20.25 -0.80
C ASP A 338 8.26 19.29 0.19
N LYS A 339 9.58 19.26 0.11
CA LYS A 339 10.44 18.48 1.00
C LYS A 339 10.48 19.14 2.37
N GLU A 340 9.77 20.25 2.59
CA GLU A 340 9.56 20.82 3.89
C GLU A 340 8.65 19.94 4.76
N ILE A 341 9.18 19.54 5.91
CA ILE A 341 8.51 18.69 6.88
C ILE A 341 8.55 19.33 8.27
N ALA A 342 7.56 19.02 9.11
CA ALA A 342 7.66 19.17 10.55
C ALA A 342 8.09 17.85 11.20
N LEU A 343 9.08 17.93 12.08
CA LEU A 343 9.47 16.82 12.95
C LEU A 343 8.76 16.93 14.29
N VAL A 344 8.17 15.82 14.72
CA VAL A 344 7.52 15.72 16.03
C VAL A 344 8.19 14.59 16.81
N PHE A 345 8.92 14.95 17.85
CA PHE A 345 9.73 14.05 18.66
C PHE A 345 9.06 13.76 19.99
N SER A 346 8.85 12.47 20.26
CA SER A 346 8.29 12.01 21.51
C SER A 346 9.31 12.02 22.65
N GLY A 347 8.86 11.93 23.90
CA GLY A 347 9.75 11.61 25.01
C GLY A 347 10.12 10.13 25.04
N GLY A 348 11.36 9.81 25.43
CA GLY A 348 11.84 8.42 25.50
C GLY A 348 13.13 8.19 26.30
N GLY A 349 13.62 9.22 27.00
CA GLY A 349 14.83 9.12 27.83
C GLY A 349 16.07 8.75 27.02
N GLY A 350 16.78 7.70 27.43
CA GLY A 350 18.00 7.19 26.79
C GLY A 350 17.85 6.72 25.34
N ARG A 351 16.63 6.68 24.79
CA ARG A 351 16.35 6.31 23.40
C ARG A 351 16.50 7.46 22.40
N GLY A 352 16.83 8.66 22.86
CA GLY A 352 16.88 9.85 22.01
C GLY A 352 17.90 9.79 20.86
N ALA A 353 18.92 8.93 20.92
CA ALA A 353 19.83 8.72 19.80
C ALA A 353 19.11 8.23 18.52
N PHE A 354 17.96 7.55 18.66
CA PHE A 354 17.13 7.15 17.52
C PHE A 354 16.61 8.34 16.72
N GLU A 355 16.17 9.41 17.39
CA GLU A 355 15.68 10.64 16.75
C GLU A 355 16.77 11.31 15.91
N ILE A 356 18.03 11.20 16.34
CA ILE A 356 19.19 11.74 15.63
C ILE A 356 19.49 10.93 14.36
N GLY A 357 19.34 9.60 14.43
CA GLY A 357 19.39 8.73 13.25
C GLY A 357 18.31 9.10 12.22
N VAL A 358 17.08 9.33 12.68
CA VAL A 358 15.97 9.78 11.82
C VAL A 358 16.28 11.13 11.16
N TRP A 359 16.74 12.11 11.95
CA TRP A 359 17.13 13.42 11.43
C TRP A 359 18.20 13.30 10.34
N LYS A 360 19.25 12.51 10.56
CA LYS A 360 20.31 12.32 9.58
C LYS A 360 19.79 11.71 8.28
N ALA A 361 18.98 10.66 8.37
CA ALA A 361 18.39 10.03 7.19
C ALA A 361 17.51 11.01 6.40
N LEU A 362 16.68 11.80 7.07
CA LEU A 362 15.85 12.81 6.41
C LEU A 362 16.69 13.88 5.71
N SER A 363 17.78 14.33 6.35
CA SER A 363 18.74 15.26 5.76
C SER A 363 19.41 14.68 4.51
N ASP A 364 19.85 13.42 4.55
CA ASP A 364 20.48 12.73 3.42
C ASP A 364 19.50 12.48 2.26
N LEU A 365 18.22 12.31 2.56
CA LEU A 365 17.13 12.27 1.57
C LEU A 365 16.76 13.66 1.02
N GLY A 366 17.37 14.72 1.55
CA GLY A 366 17.18 16.11 1.14
C GLY A 366 15.88 16.73 1.65
N PHE A 367 15.30 16.22 2.73
CA PHE A 367 14.18 16.87 3.40
C PHE A 367 14.63 18.17 4.08
N LYS A 368 13.86 19.23 3.91
CA LYS A 368 14.02 20.49 4.62
C LYS A 368 13.17 20.43 5.89
N ILE A 369 13.74 20.75 7.04
CA ILE A 369 12.97 20.76 8.29
C ILE A 369 12.47 22.18 8.49
N GLY A 370 11.15 22.38 8.41
CA GLY A 370 10.53 23.68 8.65
C GLY A 370 10.20 23.90 10.12
N GLY A 371 9.88 22.83 10.85
CA GLY A 371 9.58 22.92 12.29
C GLY A 371 9.93 21.66 13.06
N VAL A 372 10.26 21.83 14.34
CA VAL A 372 10.57 20.75 15.28
C VAL A 372 9.83 20.96 16.60
N TYR A 373 9.07 19.94 17.00
CA TYR A 373 8.26 19.97 18.22
C TYR A 373 8.55 18.74 19.07
N GLY A 374 8.99 18.95 20.31
CA GLY A 374 9.54 17.88 21.13
C GLY A 374 8.95 17.78 22.53
N THR A 375 8.90 16.57 23.08
CA THR A 375 8.64 16.33 24.50
C THR A 375 9.88 15.71 25.14
N SER A 376 10.28 16.14 26.33
CA SER A 376 11.40 15.55 27.07
C SER A 376 12.69 15.52 26.25
N VAL A 377 13.31 14.36 26.08
CA VAL A 377 14.47 14.17 25.20
C VAL A 377 14.26 14.73 23.78
N GLY A 378 13.06 14.62 23.22
CA GLY A 378 12.71 15.21 21.92
C GLY A 378 12.82 16.73 21.91
N SER A 379 12.56 17.40 23.03
CA SER A 379 12.76 18.85 23.15
C SER A 379 14.24 19.24 23.19
N ILE A 380 15.10 18.40 23.78
CA ILE A 380 16.56 18.56 23.77
C ILE A 380 17.08 18.37 22.35
N ASN A 381 16.79 17.22 21.73
CA ASN A 381 17.22 16.89 20.38
C ASN A 381 16.72 17.92 19.35
N GLY A 382 15.51 18.45 19.53
CA GLY A 382 14.96 19.48 18.64
C GLY A 382 15.80 20.75 18.58
N THR A 383 16.44 21.17 19.68
CA THR A 383 17.39 22.31 19.64
C THR A 383 18.63 22.00 18.82
N GLY A 384 19.10 20.76 18.87
CA GLY A 384 20.21 20.28 18.05
C GLY A 384 19.94 20.37 16.56
N ILE A 385 18.72 20.04 16.15
CA ILE A 385 18.27 20.17 14.75
C ILE A 385 18.25 21.63 14.31
N ILE A 386 17.76 22.52 15.18
CA ILE A 386 17.62 23.95 14.88
C ILE A 386 18.98 24.63 14.71
N MET A 387 19.96 24.23 15.51
CA MET A 387 21.34 24.69 15.38
C MET A 387 22.07 24.05 14.18
N GLU A 388 21.46 23.05 13.54
CA GLU A 388 21.99 22.31 12.38
C GLU A 388 23.36 21.64 12.63
N ASP A 389 23.71 21.35 13.89
CA ASP A 389 25.00 20.76 14.28
C ASP A 389 24.85 19.27 14.62
N TYR A 390 24.76 18.44 13.58
CA TYR A 390 24.61 16.98 13.72
C TYR A 390 25.74 16.35 14.54
N GLN A 391 26.99 16.76 14.31
CA GLN A 391 28.15 16.18 14.98
C GLN A 391 28.10 16.41 16.48
N LYS A 392 27.83 17.66 16.90
CA LYS A 392 27.74 18.01 18.32
C LYS A 392 26.63 17.25 19.05
N VAL A 393 25.48 17.06 18.39
CA VAL A 393 24.33 16.35 18.98
C VAL A 393 24.58 14.84 19.02
N ARG A 394 25.19 14.27 17.99
CA ARG A 394 25.62 12.86 18.00
C ARG A 394 26.64 12.61 19.10
N ASP A 395 27.68 13.44 19.18
CA ASP A 395 28.76 13.26 20.14
C ASP A 395 28.25 13.40 21.59
N LEU A 396 27.27 14.28 21.83
CA LEU A 396 26.52 14.32 23.09
C LEU A 396 25.95 12.94 23.46
N TRP A 397 25.28 12.26 22.52
CA TRP A 397 24.70 10.93 22.77
C TRP A 397 25.74 9.83 22.97
N PHE A 398 26.97 10.01 22.47
CA PHE A 398 28.06 9.05 22.65
C PHE A 398 28.84 9.29 23.94
N ASP A 399 28.82 10.51 24.46
CA ASP A 399 29.55 10.91 25.68
C ASP A 399 28.66 10.92 26.94
N ILE A 400 27.33 10.91 26.78
CA ILE A 400 26.39 10.92 27.90
C ILE A 400 26.48 9.62 28.71
N SER A 401 26.36 9.75 30.03
CA SER A 401 26.30 8.65 30.99
C SER A 401 25.49 9.08 32.21
N TYR A 402 25.10 8.13 33.07
CA TYR A 402 24.35 8.41 34.30
C TYR A 402 24.93 9.58 35.13
N LEU A 403 26.25 9.63 35.30
CA LEU A 403 26.94 10.65 36.10
C LEU A 403 27.01 12.03 35.43
N THR A 404 26.84 12.09 34.11
CA THR A 404 26.76 13.37 33.39
C THR A 404 25.35 13.96 33.41
N VAL A 405 24.34 13.13 33.71
CA VAL A 405 22.93 13.54 33.74
C VAL A 405 22.46 13.82 35.16
N MET A 406 22.86 12.98 36.13
CA MET A 406 22.32 12.97 37.49
C MET A 406 23.43 12.88 38.54
N ASP A 407 23.24 13.55 39.69
CA ASP A 407 24.01 13.30 40.90
C ASP A 407 23.27 12.27 41.78
N LEU A 408 23.82 11.06 41.89
CA LEU A 408 23.17 9.89 42.49
C LEU A 408 23.96 9.35 43.68
N SER A 409 23.26 8.98 44.75
CA SER A 409 23.79 8.07 45.76
C SER A 409 23.88 6.64 45.23
N LYS A 410 24.76 5.82 45.81
CA LYS A 410 24.88 4.38 45.46
C LYS A 410 23.57 3.59 45.63
N ALA A 411 22.65 4.05 46.47
CA ALA A 411 21.36 3.40 46.66
C ALA A 411 20.41 3.70 45.51
N GLU A 412 20.37 4.95 45.05
CA GLU A 412 19.55 5.39 43.91
C GLU A 412 20.07 4.80 42.60
N GLU A 413 21.39 4.72 42.41
CA GLU A 413 21.99 4.07 41.24
C GLU A 413 21.54 2.61 41.09
N ASN A 414 21.54 1.83 42.18
CA ASN A 414 21.10 0.44 42.16
C ASN A 414 19.59 0.28 41.90
N LEU A 415 18.78 1.25 42.34
CA LEU A 415 17.33 1.27 42.10
C LEU A 415 17.02 1.58 40.63
N LEU A 416 17.70 2.55 40.03
CA LEU A 416 17.49 3.00 38.65
C LEU A 416 18.09 2.07 37.60
N ARG A 417 19.16 1.32 37.93
CA ARG A 417 19.67 0.22 37.10
C ARG A 417 18.71 -0.98 37.05
N GLY A 418 17.75 -1.05 37.97
CA GLY A 418 16.64 -1.99 37.89
C GLY A 418 15.74 -1.66 36.70
N ASP A 419 15.24 -2.69 36.02
CA ASP A 419 14.36 -2.51 34.87
C ASP A 419 12.97 -2.00 35.33
N LEU A 420 12.81 -0.68 35.40
CA LEU A 420 11.58 -0.01 35.83
C LEU A 420 10.37 -0.40 34.97
N SER A 421 10.58 -0.90 33.75
CA SER A 421 9.51 -1.36 32.86
C SER A 421 8.86 -2.68 33.31
N LYS A 422 9.51 -3.43 34.21
CA LYS A 422 9.00 -4.69 34.77
C LYS A 422 8.25 -4.50 36.09
N LEU A 423 8.21 -3.29 36.63
CA LEU A 423 7.50 -2.99 37.86
C LEU A 423 5.99 -2.99 37.62
N SER A 424 5.25 -3.48 38.61
CA SER A 424 3.80 -3.26 38.66
C SER A 424 3.50 -1.77 38.81
N PHE A 425 2.31 -1.36 38.37
CA PHE A 425 1.85 0.02 38.52
C PHE A 425 1.92 0.52 39.98
N GLU A 426 1.66 -0.35 40.95
CA GLU A 426 1.69 -0.01 42.38
C GLU A 426 3.11 0.25 42.89
N GLU A 427 4.09 -0.55 42.46
CA GLU A 427 5.52 -0.37 42.77
C GLU A 427 6.05 0.92 42.14
N TYR A 428 5.70 1.17 40.87
CA TYR A 428 6.07 2.40 40.18
C TYR A 428 5.55 3.64 40.92
N ILE A 429 4.27 3.65 41.31
CA ILE A 429 3.68 4.75 42.08
C ILE A 429 4.33 4.92 43.46
N THR A 430 4.78 3.84 44.09
CA THR A 430 5.47 3.90 45.39
C THR A 430 6.83 4.57 45.25
N ILE A 431 7.62 4.16 44.26
CA ILE A 431 8.91 4.81 43.95
C ILE A 431 8.68 6.29 43.64
N VAL A 432 7.75 6.64 42.75
CA VAL A 432 7.47 8.04 42.41
C VAL A 432 7.05 8.86 43.64
N LYS A 433 6.30 8.29 44.58
CA LYS A 433 5.91 8.96 45.84
C LYS A 433 7.11 9.23 46.76
N ASP A 434 8.04 8.29 46.88
CA ASP A 434 9.22 8.43 47.73
C ASP A 434 10.13 9.57 47.23
N PHE A 435 10.25 9.72 45.91
CA PHE A 435 10.97 10.82 45.26
C PHE A 435 10.13 12.11 45.09
N TRP A 436 8.86 12.12 45.53
CA TRP A 436 7.94 13.25 45.32
C TRP A 436 8.18 14.43 46.28
N THR A 437 8.93 14.21 47.35
CA THR A 437 9.35 15.23 48.33
C THR A 437 10.62 15.98 47.84
N ASP A 438 11.12 17.00 48.55
CA ASP A 438 12.35 17.77 48.19
C ASP A 438 13.65 16.93 48.00
N ALA A 439 13.54 15.60 48.09
CA ALA A 439 14.57 14.58 47.91
C ALA A 439 14.64 13.97 46.49
N GLY A 440 14.07 14.61 45.47
CA GLY A 440 14.23 14.18 44.07
C GLY A 440 15.71 14.20 43.61
N ILE A 441 16.02 13.43 42.57
CA ILE A 441 17.37 13.31 42.01
C ILE A 441 17.83 14.67 41.47
N ASP A 442 19.06 15.07 41.79
CA ASP A 442 19.61 16.35 41.35
C ASP A 442 20.11 16.24 39.89
N VAL A 443 19.56 17.11 39.03
CA VAL A 443 19.86 17.19 37.60
C VAL A 443 20.70 18.41 37.22
N THR A 444 21.35 19.05 38.20
CA THR A 444 22.33 20.12 37.95
C THR A 444 23.41 19.73 36.91
N PRO A 445 23.92 18.48 36.88
CA PRO A 445 24.83 18.04 35.82
C PRO A 445 24.23 18.16 34.41
N LEU A 446 22.99 17.70 34.21
CA LEU A 446 22.27 17.86 32.95
C LEU A 446 22.08 19.33 32.56
N LYS A 447 21.74 20.20 33.53
CA LYS A 447 21.62 21.64 33.29
C LYS A 447 22.92 22.26 32.78
N GLY A 448 24.05 21.88 33.37
CA GLY A 448 25.38 22.30 32.92
C GLY A 448 25.74 21.77 31.53
N LEU A 449 25.41 20.52 31.24
CA LEU A 449 25.60 19.90 29.93
C LEU A 449 24.82 20.64 28.84
N LEU A 450 23.52 20.88 29.06
CA LEU A 450 22.66 21.61 28.13
C LEU A 450 23.14 23.05 27.92
N ALA A 451 23.61 23.73 28.96
CA ALA A 451 24.14 25.09 28.85
C ALA A 451 25.42 25.19 28.00
N ASN A 452 26.21 24.11 27.91
CA ASN A 452 27.39 24.07 27.05
C ASN A 452 27.04 23.76 25.59
N ILE A 453 25.91 23.09 25.35
CA ILE A 453 25.55 22.56 24.03
C ILE A 453 24.57 23.47 23.32
N ILE A 454 23.61 24.04 24.04
CA ILE A 454 22.50 24.81 23.47
C ILE A 454 22.83 26.31 23.51
N SER A 455 22.86 26.93 22.32
CA SER A 455 22.90 28.37 22.16
C SER A 455 21.48 28.93 21.99
N GLU A 456 20.93 29.60 23.00
CA GLU A 456 19.59 30.20 22.90
C GLU A 456 19.53 31.28 21.80
N GLU A 457 20.63 31.97 21.54
CA GLU A 457 20.72 32.97 20.46
C GLU A 457 20.54 32.31 19.09
N GLU A 458 21.22 31.20 18.83
CA GLU A 458 21.09 30.44 17.57
C GLU A 458 19.69 29.86 17.41
N VAL A 459 19.13 29.26 18.46
CA VAL A 459 17.78 28.68 18.44
C VAL A 459 16.73 29.75 18.09
N ARG A 460 16.88 30.97 18.61
CA ARG A 460 15.95 32.08 18.35
C ARG A 460 16.18 32.77 17.00
N ALA A 461 17.38 32.67 16.43
CA ALA A 461 17.73 33.26 15.15
C ALA A 461 17.35 32.37 13.96
N SER A 462 17.09 31.09 14.19
CA SER A 462 16.72 30.13 13.15
C SER A 462 15.31 30.38 12.58
N ASP A 463 15.16 30.09 11.28
CA ASP A 463 13.86 30.10 10.59
C ASP A 463 13.05 28.82 10.86
N ILE A 464 13.63 27.84 11.55
CA ILE A 464 12.96 26.59 11.92
C ILE A 464 12.05 26.84 13.13
N ASP A 465 10.76 26.56 12.99
CA ASP A 465 9.81 26.65 14.10
C ASP A 465 10.20 25.69 15.23
N TYR A 466 10.23 26.18 16.47
CA TYR A 466 10.47 25.35 17.65
C TYR A 466 9.32 25.39 18.64
N GLY A 467 9.05 24.24 19.25
CA GLY A 467 8.22 24.18 20.44
C GLY A 467 8.47 22.94 21.28
N LEU A 468 8.06 23.03 22.53
CA LEU A 468 8.18 21.95 23.50
C LEU A 468 6.88 21.72 24.27
N SER A 469 6.69 20.47 24.72
CA SER A 469 5.56 20.05 25.53
C SER A 469 5.99 19.74 26.97
N LEU A 470 5.22 20.23 27.93
CA LEU A 470 5.42 20.00 29.36
C LEU A 470 4.07 19.90 30.07
N PHE A 471 4.07 19.45 31.32
CA PHE A 471 2.88 19.39 32.15
C PHE A 471 2.99 20.39 33.32
N SER A 472 2.04 21.31 33.43
CA SER A 472 1.94 22.21 34.59
C SER A 472 1.29 21.46 35.75
N VAL A 473 2.08 21.16 36.78
CA VAL A 473 1.58 20.53 38.01
C VAL A 473 0.74 21.52 38.80
N SER A 474 1.12 22.81 38.79
CA SER A 474 0.36 23.87 39.46
C SER A 474 -1.05 24.02 38.91
N ASN A 475 -1.22 23.90 37.59
CA ASN A 475 -2.51 24.09 36.91
C ASN A 475 -3.19 22.78 36.48
N MET A 476 -2.51 21.64 36.63
CA MET A 476 -2.97 20.30 36.22
C MET A 476 -3.35 20.22 34.72
N GLU A 477 -2.55 20.83 33.85
CA GLU A 477 -2.79 20.87 32.40
C GLU A 477 -1.51 20.69 31.57
N PRO A 478 -1.59 20.10 30.36
CA PRO A 478 -0.49 20.13 29.41
C PRO A 478 -0.27 21.55 28.87
N LYS A 479 0.99 21.95 28.73
CA LYS A 479 1.40 23.20 28.10
C LYS A 479 2.31 22.89 26.91
N MET A 480 1.88 23.35 25.74
CA MET A 480 2.66 23.36 24.51
C MET A 480 3.15 24.79 24.30
N ILE A 481 4.46 25.00 24.39
CA ILE A 481 5.06 26.34 24.39
C ILE A 481 5.99 26.45 23.19
N TYR A 482 5.77 27.45 22.34
CA TYR A 482 6.65 27.79 21.23
C TYR A 482 7.81 28.70 21.70
N ILE A 483 8.91 28.75 20.94
CA ILE A 483 10.12 29.51 21.32
C ILE A 483 9.86 31.00 21.61
N ASP A 484 8.93 31.62 20.88
CA ASP A 484 8.52 33.03 21.04
C ASP A 484 7.78 33.30 22.35
N GLN A 485 7.20 32.27 22.96
CA GLN A 485 6.52 32.32 24.25
C GLN A 485 7.47 32.08 25.42
N ILE A 486 8.65 31.52 25.17
CA ILE A 486 9.68 31.30 26.19
C ILE A 486 10.43 32.62 26.44
N PRO A 487 10.52 33.12 27.68
CA PRO A 487 11.28 34.33 27.99
C PRO A 487 12.77 34.18 27.69
N GLN A 488 13.43 35.28 27.31
CA GLN A 488 14.86 35.27 27.02
C GLN A 488 15.69 34.87 28.26
N GLY A 489 16.63 33.95 28.08
CA GLY A 489 17.49 33.39 29.13
C GLY A 489 16.87 32.22 29.90
N GLU A 490 15.65 31.80 29.55
CA GLU A 490 14.94 30.71 30.23
C GLU A 490 14.84 29.43 29.38
N LEU A 491 15.38 29.40 28.15
CA LEU A 491 15.20 28.26 27.24
C LEU A 491 15.63 26.93 27.87
N ILE A 492 16.82 26.90 28.46
CA ILE A 492 17.36 25.70 29.11
C ILE A 492 16.48 25.26 30.30
N ASN A 493 15.93 26.21 31.06
CA ASN A 493 15.03 25.88 32.19
C ASN A 493 13.73 25.23 31.69
N TYR A 494 13.15 25.72 30.60
CA TYR A 494 11.95 25.11 30.00
C TYR A 494 12.22 23.74 29.36
N ILE A 495 13.40 23.56 28.74
CA ILE A 495 13.82 22.24 28.21
C ILE A 495 14.01 21.25 29.36
N LEU A 496 14.68 21.66 30.44
CA LEU A 496 14.82 20.84 31.65
C LEU A 496 13.46 20.50 32.26
N ALA A 497 12.52 21.45 32.31
CA ALA A 497 11.17 21.20 32.77
C ALA A 497 10.42 20.18 31.90
N SER A 498 10.57 20.28 30.57
CA SER A 498 10.04 19.32 29.60
C SER A 498 10.66 17.92 29.74
N ALA A 499 11.92 17.83 30.17
CA ALA A 499 12.64 16.58 30.46
C ALA A 499 12.65 16.19 31.95
N ASN A 500 11.81 16.84 32.77
CA ASN A 500 11.79 16.65 34.22
C ASN A 500 11.03 15.37 34.58
N PHE A 501 11.68 14.23 34.38
CA PHE A 501 11.14 12.90 34.68
C PHE A 501 10.64 12.86 36.13
N PRO A 502 9.53 12.15 36.47
CA PRO A 502 8.90 12.24 37.79
C PRO A 502 9.79 12.00 39.03
N LEU A 503 10.93 11.32 38.86
CA LEU A 503 11.93 11.06 39.92
C LEU A 503 12.94 12.20 40.15
N PHE A 504 13.00 13.17 39.24
CA PHE A 504 13.92 14.29 39.32
C PHE A 504 13.39 15.41 40.23
N ARG A 505 14.31 16.16 40.83
CA ARG A 505 13.97 17.32 41.66
C ARG A 505 13.27 18.38 40.80
N ARG A 506 12.11 18.85 41.26
CA ARG A 506 11.34 19.88 40.56
C ARG A 506 11.88 21.27 40.86
N GLU A 507 12.04 22.08 39.82
CA GLU A 507 12.34 23.51 39.92
C GLU A 507 11.07 24.32 39.66
N GLU A 508 10.91 25.43 40.39
CA GLU A 508 9.85 26.40 40.15
C GLU A 508 10.32 27.40 39.08
N ILE A 509 9.58 27.48 37.98
CA ILE A 509 9.83 28.45 36.91
C ILE A 509 8.73 29.49 36.97
N ARG A 510 9.08 30.68 37.48
CA ARG A 510 8.20 31.86 37.54
C ARG A 510 6.85 31.62 38.26
N GLY A 511 6.84 30.91 39.38
CA GLY A 511 5.59 30.65 40.12
C GLY A 511 4.90 29.34 39.77
N GLU A 512 5.38 28.63 38.75
CA GLU A 512 4.79 27.37 38.30
C GLU A 512 5.77 26.20 38.44
N ILE A 513 5.24 25.05 38.83
CA ILE A 513 5.97 23.79 38.90
C ILE A 513 5.61 22.97 37.68
N PHE A 514 6.63 22.51 36.96
CA PHE A 514 6.49 21.74 35.74
C PHE A 514 7.06 20.32 35.87
N MET A 515 6.52 19.41 35.07
CA MET A 515 6.95 18.02 34.92
C MET A 515 7.02 17.67 33.43
N ASP A 516 7.73 16.59 33.13
CA ASP A 516 7.79 16.00 31.79
C ASP A 516 6.40 15.88 31.12
N GLY A 517 6.30 16.38 29.89
CA GLY A 517 5.06 16.37 29.11
C GLY A 517 4.58 14.97 28.75
N GLY A 518 5.48 13.98 28.73
CA GLY A 518 5.21 12.57 28.42
C GLY A 518 4.29 11.88 29.43
N VAL A 519 4.08 12.47 30.61
CA VAL A 519 3.11 11.99 31.60
C VAL A 519 1.66 12.15 31.12
N TYR A 520 1.39 13.12 30.22
CA TYR A 520 0.05 13.37 29.68
C TYR A 520 -0.05 13.13 28.18
N SER A 521 0.78 13.79 27.38
CA SER A 521 0.83 13.59 25.93
C SER A 521 2.28 13.62 25.48
N ASN A 522 2.74 12.46 25.04
CA ASN A 522 4.13 12.26 24.68
C ASN A 522 4.45 12.82 23.29
N ILE A 523 3.45 12.91 22.41
CA ILE A 523 3.65 13.25 20.99
C ILE A 523 2.90 14.55 20.62
N PRO A 524 3.59 15.72 20.56
CA PRO A 524 2.94 17.03 20.42
C PRO A 524 2.57 17.40 18.97
N ILE A 525 1.91 16.48 18.25
CA ILE A 525 1.57 16.63 16.81
C ILE A 525 0.73 17.88 16.55
N GLU A 526 -0.13 18.25 17.50
CA GLU A 526 -0.98 19.44 17.38
C GLU A 526 -0.19 20.73 17.15
N MET A 527 1.05 20.81 17.64
CA MET A 527 1.88 22.01 17.46
C MET A 527 2.23 22.23 15.98
N ALA A 528 2.59 21.16 15.27
CA ALA A 528 2.86 21.17 13.84
C ALA A 528 1.59 21.47 13.03
N VAL A 529 0.48 20.83 13.38
CA VAL A 529 -0.80 21.06 12.69
C VAL A 529 -1.27 22.51 12.85
N LYS A 530 -1.16 23.09 14.05
CA LYS A 530 -1.54 24.49 14.31
C LYS A 530 -0.67 25.50 13.57
N LYS A 531 0.59 25.15 13.29
CA LYS A 531 1.52 25.97 12.48
C LYS A 531 1.30 25.83 10.98
N GLY A 532 0.41 24.91 10.55
CA GLY A 532 0.01 24.76 9.16
C GLY A 532 0.83 23.74 8.35
N TYR A 533 1.67 22.95 9.01
CA TYR A 533 2.46 21.92 8.32
C TYR A 533 1.57 20.82 7.75
N GLN A 534 1.80 20.50 6.48
CA GLN A 534 1.08 19.45 5.76
C GLN A 534 1.81 18.11 5.78
N ASN A 535 3.15 18.11 5.82
CA ASN A 535 3.95 16.91 5.93
C ASN A 535 4.57 16.84 7.33
N ILE A 536 4.22 15.81 8.10
CA ILE A 536 4.69 15.64 9.48
C ILE A 536 5.35 14.27 9.60
N VAL A 537 6.56 14.24 10.13
CA VAL A 537 7.26 13.02 10.52
C VAL A 537 7.26 12.94 12.04
N VAL A 538 6.59 11.92 12.57
CA VAL A 538 6.51 11.63 13.99
C VAL A 538 7.55 10.58 14.33
N VAL A 539 8.42 10.87 15.29
CA VAL A 539 9.40 9.94 15.82
C VAL A 539 8.97 9.52 17.22
N ASP A 540 8.51 8.28 17.33
CA ASP A 540 7.94 7.71 18.54
C ASP A 540 8.89 6.69 19.18
N ILE A 541 9.58 7.11 20.24
CA ILE A 541 10.59 6.34 20.96
C ILE A 541 10.11 5.96 22.39
N GLY A 542 8.92 6.43 22.79
CA GLY A 542 8.41 6.34 24.16
C GLY A 542 7.27 5.34 24.37
N LEU A 543 6.78 5.29 25.60
CA LEU A 543 5.53 4.59 25.92
C LEU A 543 4.35 5.50 25.55
N GLN A 544 3.52 5.07 24.61
CA GLN A 544 2.31 5.82 24.25
C GLN A 544 1.32 5.85 25.41
N THR A 545 0.86 7.05 25.77
CA THR A 545 -0.23 7.20 26.73
C THR A 545 -1.57 6.87 26.06
N PRO A 546 -2.64 6.55 26.83
CA PRO A 546 -3.99 6.43 26.27
C PRO A 546 -4.44 7.69 25.51
N VAL A 547 -3.93 8.88 25.89
CA VAL A 547 -4.20 10.14 25.19
C VAL A 547 -3.53 10.15 23.81
N ASP A 548 -2.29 9.68 23.69
CA ASP A 548 -1.58 9.57 22.41
C ASP A 548 -2.28 8.60 21.45
N VAL A 549 -2.83 7.50 21.97
CA VAL A 549 -3.67 6.56 21.19
C VAL A 549 -4.95 7.25 20.70
N VAL A 550 -5.64 7.99 21.56
CA VAL A 550 -6.85 8.73 21.18
C VAL A 550 -6.54 9.85 20.18
N ASN A 551 -5.43 10.56 20.35
CA ASN A 551 -4.99 11.61 19.42
C ASN A 551 -4.64 11.00 18.05
N SER A 552 -3.96 9.85 18.03
CA SER A 552 -3.70 9.09 16.79
C SER A 552 -5.00 8.64 16.10
N LEU A 553 -6.02 8.24 16.86
CA LEU A 553 -7.34 7.88 16.31
C LEU A 553 -8.13 9.09 15.80
N LYS A 554 -8.00 10.25 16.46
CA LYS A 554 -8.58 11.53 16.00
C LYS A 554 -7.90 12.07 14.73
N GLN A 555 -6.67 11.67 14.43
CA GLN A 555 -5.94 12.12 13.24
C GLN A 555 -6.57 11.66 11.92
N ASN A 556 -7.33 10.56 11.93
CA ASN A 556 -8.16 10.15 10.78
C ASN A 556 -9.21 11.20 10.37
N PHE A 557 -9.43 12.26 11.17
CA PHE A 557 -10.31 13.39 10.85
C PHE A 557 -9.56 14.61 10.28
N TYR A 558 -8.22 14.67 10.32
CA TYR A 558 -7.43 15.70 9.63
C TYR A 558 -7.18 15.26 8.18
N SER A 559 -8.18 15.42 7.31
CA SER A 559 -8.15 14.96 5.91
C SER A 559 -7.13 15.67 4.99
N SER A 560 -6.23 16.50 5.54
CA SER A 560 -5.30 17.35 4.80
C SER A 560 -3.83 17.25 5.24
N VAL A 561 -3.48 16.37 6.20
CA VAL A 561 -2.11 16.26 6.73
C VAL A 561 -1.55 14.86 6.46
N ASN A 562 -0.35 14.80 5.88
CA ASN A 562 0.42 13.60 5.63
C ASN A 562 1.34 13.31 6.82
N ILE A 563 1.00 12.28 7.60
CA ILE A 563 1.77 11.87 8.78
C ILE A 563 2.51 10.56 8.48
N LYS A 564 3.82 10.54 8.68
CA LYS A 564 4.65 9.33 8.71
C LYS A 564 5.13 9.09 10.14
N ILE A 565 4.94 7.88 10.67
CA ILE A 565 5.39 7.51 12.02
C ILE A 565 6.59 6.59 11.88
N ILE A 566 7.68 6.93 12.58
CA ILE A 566 8.92 6.17 12.65
C ILE A 566 9.14 5.81 14.11
N LYS A 567 9.36 4.53 14.41
CA LYS A 567 9.53 4.02 15.76
C LYS A 567 10.54 2.87 15.76
N PRO A 568 11.33 2.71 16.84
CA PRO A 568 12.27 1.60 16.94
C PRO A 568 11.53 0.28 16.96
N ARG A 569 12.13 -0.73 16.33
CA ARG A 569 11.61 -2.10 16.24
C ARG A 569 12.03 -2.90 17.46
N GLU A 570 13.26 -2.68 17.93
CA GLU A 570 13.84 -3.35 19.08
C GLU A 570 13.98 -2.43 20.29
N GLN A 571 14.06 -3.03 21.48
CA GLN A 571 14.37 -2.31 22.71
C GLN A 571 15.76 -2.72 23.21
N TYR A 572 16.79 -1.97 22.79
CA TYR A 572 18.18 -2.23 23.21
C TYR A 572 18.46 -1.83 24.66
N GLY A 573 17.59 -1.02 25.25
CA GLY A 573 17.77 -0.44 26.58
C GLY A 573 16.48 0.07 27.23
N SER A 574 16.58 0.34 28.53
CA SER A 574 15.54 0.96 29.33
C SER A 574 15.46 2.47 29.08
N PHE A 575 14.50 3.15 29.71
CA PHE A 575 14.37 4.61 29.65
C PHE A 575 15.60 5.37 30.19
N LEU A 576 16.43 4.74 31.02
CA LEU A 576 17.62 5.34 31.63
C LEU A 576 18.94 4.71 31.14
N THR A 577 18.91 3.92 30.07
CA THR A 577 20.12 3.32 29.48
C THR A 577 20.82 4.36 28.61
N PHE A 578 22.04 4.74 28.98
CA PHE A 578 22.84 5.82 28.35
C PHE A 578 24.19 5.30 27.82
N GLU A 579 24.39 3.98 27.83
CA GLU A 579 25.60 3.34 27.34
C GLU A 579 25.80 3.66 25.85
N LYS A 580 27.03 4.04 25.48
CA LYS A 580 27.39 4.42 24.11
C LYS A 580 26.96 3.36 23.10
N GLU A 581 27.22 2.08 23.38
CA GLU A 581 26.87 0.99 22.47
C GLU A 581 25.36 0.87 22.23
N VAL A 582 24.53 1.31 23.17
CA VAL A 582 23.06 1.35 23.03
C VAL A 582 22.65 2.57 22.23
N SER A 583 23.25 3.74 22.48
CA SER A 583 23.04 4.96 21.69
C SER A 583 23.39 4.73 20.21
N GLU A 584 24.52 4.08 19.93
CA GLU A 584 24.95 3.74 18.56
C GLU A 584 23.92 2.87 17.83
N LYS A 585 23.39 1.85 18.52
CA LYS A 585 22.36 0.98 17.96
C LYS A 585 21.08 1.74 17.62
N TYR A 586 20.58 2.57 18.54
CA TYR A 586 19.40 3.39 18.28
C TYR A 586 19.62 4.37 17.13
N LEU A 587 20.80 4.99 17.06
CA LEU A 587 21.15 5.93 15.99
C LEU A 587 21.16 5.23 14.61
N ILE A 588 21.77 4.05 14.51
CA ILE A 588 21.74 3.23 13.29
C ILE A 588 20.30 2.80 12.96
N GLU A 589 19.54 2.33 13.94
CA GLU A 589 18.16 1.88 13.76
C GLU A 589 17.26 3.03 13.24
N GLY A 590 17.35 4.21 13.84
CA GLY A 590 16.57 5.38 13.42
C GLY A 590 16.88 5.81 11.98
N TYR A 591 18.14 5.74 11.58
CA TYR A 591 18.55 5.99 10.19
C TYR A 591 17.93 4.96 9.23
N LEU A 592 18.07 3.67 9.54
CA LEU A 592 17.62 2.58 8.67
C LEU A 592 16.09 2.46 8.61
N ASP A 593 15.39 2.61 9.73
CA ASP A 593 13.92 2.62 9.75
C ASP A 593 13.36 3.80 8.94
N THR A 594 14.04 4.95 8.96
CA THR A 594 13.69 6.07 8.09
C THR A 594 13.87 5.71 6.62
N MET A 595 15.02 5.17 6.24
CA MET A 595 15.28 4.72 4.86
C MET A 595 14.22 3.70 4.39
N LYS A 596 13.78 2.81 5.27
CA LYS A 596 12.72 1.84 5.00
C LYS A 596 11.35 2.51 4.81
N VAL A 597 10.97 3.47 5.66
CA VAL A 597 9.71 4.25 5.55
C VAL A 597 9.63 5.07 4.24
N TYR A 598 10.76 5.36 3.63
CA TYR A 598 10.86 6.02 2.32
C TYR A 598 11.25 5.06 1.18
N ASN A 599 11.14 3.74 1.39
CA ASN A 599 11.34 2.68 0.38
C ASN A 599 12.75 2.63 -0.25
N TYR A 600 13.78 3.14 0.42
CA TYR A 600 15.18 3.01 -0.02
C TYR A 600 15.78 1.63 0.32
N ILE A 601 15.28 1.00 1.37
CA ILE A 601 15.59 -0.37 1.78
C ILE A 601 14.30 -1.11 2.15
N HIS A 602 14.33 -2.43 2.06
CA HIS A 602 13.16 -3.31 2.19
C HIS A 602 13.36 -4.35 3.29
N GLY A 603 12.36 -5.24 3.45
CA GLY A 603 12.35 -6.30 4.47
C GLY A 603 11.53 -5.89 5.68
N ASP A 604 10.98 -6.86 6.41
CA ASP A 604 10.15 -6.62 7.60
C ASP A 604 10.99 -6.65 8.89
N GLU A 605 11.82 -7.68 9.03
CA GLU A 605 12.66 -8.01 10.19
C GLU A 605 14.11 -7.56 9.97
N TYR A 606 14.56 -7.50 8.73
CA TYR A 606 15.91 -7.12 8.31
C TYR A 606 15.91 -5.88 7.41
N TYR A 607 17.09 -5.28 7.24
CA TYR A 607 17.31 -4.16 6.33
C TYR A 607 17.95 -4.65 5.03
N ILE A 608 17.15 -4.72 3.97
CA ILE A 608 17.56 -5.32 2.70
C ILE A 608 17.63 -4.27 1.60
N TYR A 609 18.84 -4.00 1.11
CA TYR A 609 19.06 -3.08 0.00
C TYR A 609 18.75 -3.76 -1.34
N GLY A 610 17.86 -3.14 -2.13
CA GLY A 610 17.40 -3.63 -3.42
C GLY A 610 16.15 -4.52 -3.35
N SER A 611 15.30 -4.40 -4.36
CA SER A 611 13.98 -5.04 -4.45
C SER A 611 13.95 -6.31 -5.32
N GLU A 612 15.09 -6.75 -5.82
CA GLU A 612 15.15 -7.82 -6.83
C GLU A 612 15.06 -9.21 -6.21
N ASP A 613 14.22 -10.10 -6.75
CA ASP A 613 14.21 -11.52 -6.34
C ASP A 613 15.46 -12.24 -6.86
N ILE A 614 16.49 -12.34 -6.01
CA ILE A 614 17.77 -12.93 -6.37
C ILE A 614 17.66 -14.44 -6.60
N ILE A 615 16.72 -15.11 -5.92
CA ILE A 615 16.51 -16.55 -6.05
C ILE A 615 15.91 -16.85 -7.44
N TRP A 616 14.95 -16.05 -7.89
CA TRP A 616 14.39 -16.10 -9.24
C TRP A 616 15.46 -15.85 -10.30
N LYS A 617 16.30 -14.82 -10.12
CA LYS A 617 17.41 -14.51 -11.05
C LYS A 617 18.38 -15.69 -11.17
N LYS A 618 18.81 -16.25 -10.04
CA LYS A 618 19.67 -17.44 -10.04
C LYS A 618 18.98 -18.62 -10.70
N PHE A 619 17.69 -18.85 -10.43
CA PHE A 619 16.91 -19.97 -10.99
C PHE A 619 16.84 -19.89 -12.51
N ASN A 620 16.57 -18.72 -13.05
CA ASN A 620 16.47 -18.51 -14.49
C ASN A 620 17.83 -18.42 -15.20
N SER A 621 18.93 -18.22 -14.47
CA SER A 621 20.28 -18.33 -15.03
C SER A 621 20.72 -19.78 -15.28
N LEU A 622 20.05 -20.76 -14.67
CA LEU A 622 20.35 -22.17 -14.85
C LEU A 622 19.81 -22.68 -16.20
N ASN A 623 20.51 -23.65 -16.79
CA ASN A 623 19.96 -24.40 -17.90
C ASN A 623 18.80 -25.30 -17.42
N ILE A 624 17.98 -25.77 -18.36
CA ILE A 624 16.75 -26.51 -18.05
C ILE A 624 17.00 -27.79 -17.24
N GLU A 625 18.10 -28.50 -17.48
CA GLU A 625 18.47 -29.72 -16.74
C GLU A 625 18.76 -29.41 -15.26
N LYS A 626 19.52 -28.34 -15.00
CA LYS A 626 19.83 -27.90 -13.64
C LYS A 626 18.62 -27.31 -12.92
N GLN A 627 17.71 -26.65 -13.64
CA GLN A 627 16.43 -26.22 -13.06
C GLN A 627 15.63 -27.42 -12.57
N TYR A 628 15.60 -28.51 -13.34
CA TYR A 628 14.92 -29.75 -12.95
C TYR A 628 15.56 -30.43 -11.74
N GLU A 629 16.89 -30.47 -11.69
CA GLU A 629 17.61 -30.94 -10.51
C GLU A 629 17.25 -30.08 -9.28
N ALA A 630 17.23 -28.75 -9.41
CA ALA A 630 16.83 -27.85 -8.33
C ALA A 630 15.40 -28.14 -7.84
N LEU A 631 14.42 -28.26 -8.75
CA LEU A 631 13.03 -28.58 -8.40
C LEU A 631 12.91 -29.94 -7.67
N SER A 632 13.73 -30.93 -8.06
CA SER A 632 13.75 -32.23 -7.40
C SER A 632 14.16 -32.14 -5.92
N LEU A 633 15.02 -31.18 -5.55
CA LEU A 633 15.43 -30.93 -4.16
C LEU A 633 14.27 -30.41 -3.30
N LEU A 634 13.35 -29.66 -3.89
CA LEU A 634 12.09 -29.24 -3.25
C LEU A 634 11.06 -30.38 -3.18
N GLY A 635 11.33 -31.51 -3.84
CA GLY A 635 10.43 -32.66 -3.92
C GLY A 635 9.32 -32.49 -4.98
N ILE A 636 9.58 -31.68 -6.00
CA ILE A 636 8.64 -31.39 -7.09
C ILE A 636 8.95 -32.31 -8.27
N ASP A 637 7.97 -33.11 -8.71
CA ASP A 637 8.09 -33.98 -9.88
C ASP A 637 7.41 -33.33 -11.10
N ILE A 638 8.21 -33.11 -12.14
CA ILE A 638 7.84 -32.43 -13.39
C ILE A 638 7.56 -33.39 -14.55
N ARG A 639 7.78 -34.70 -14.38
CA ARG A 639 7.76 -35.68 -15.48
C ARG A 639 6.44 -35.78 -16.25
N ASN A 640 5.36 -35.23 -15.71
CA ASN A 640 4.01 -35.23 -16.30
C ASN A 640 3.34 -33.84 -16.35
N ARG A 641 4.09 -32.73 -16.24
CA ARG A 641 3.51 -31.37 -16.24
C ARG A 641 3.80 -30.64 -17.55
N THR A 642 2.80 -29.91 -18.05
CA THR A 642 2.99 -28.93 -19.12
C THR A 642 3.76 -27.75 -18.53
N LEU A 643 4.91 -27.42 -19.11
CA LEU A 643 5.77 -26.32 -18.63
C LEU A 643 5.13 -25.00 -19.05
N THR A 644 4.83 -24.16 -18.07
CA THR A 644 4.39 -22.77 -18.24
C THR A 644 5.61 -21.85 -18.38
N ASN A 645 5.37 -20.58 -18.74
CA ASN A 645 6.46 -19.62 -18.97
C ASN A 645 7.17 -19.16 -17.68
N ASP A 646 6.65 -19.45 -16.47
CA ASP A 646 7.26 -19.03 -15.20
C ASP A 646 7.20 -20.13 -14.12
N ILE A 647 7.94 -21.22 -14.39
CA ILE A 647 8.11 -22.40 -13.53
C ILE A 647 8.40 -22.03 -12.07
N TYR A 648 9.19 -20.97 -11.85
CA TYR A 648 9.55 -20.52 -10.51
C TYR A 648 8.32 -20.04 -9.72
N LYS A 649 7.48 -19.19 -10.30
CA LYS A 649 6.30 -18.68 -9.59
C LYS A 649 5.27 -19.77 -9.31
N GLU A 650 5.07 -20.71 -10.22
CA GLU A 650 4.04 -21.74 -10.05
C GLU A 650 4.47 -22.89 -9.14
N LEU A 651 5.76 -23.21 -9.10
CA LEU A 651 6.25 -24.40 -8.42
C LEU A 651 7.10 -24.09 -7.19
N VAL A 652 7.94 -23.05 -7.25
CA VAL A 652 8.89 -22.72 -6.17
C VAL A 652 8.24 -21.83 -5.11
N ILE A 653 7.57 -20.74 -5.53
CA ILE A 653 6.92 -19.80 -4.59
C ILE A 653 5.91 -20.49 -3.65
N PRO A 654 5.01 -21.39 -4.09
CA PRO A 654 4.10 -22.07 -3.18
C PRO A 654 4.80 -22.93 -2.11
N VAL A 655 6.00 -23.46 -2.42
CA VAL A 655 6.80 -24.19 -1.43
C VAL A 655 7.34 -23.22 -0.38
N PHE A 656 7.79 -22.04 -0.78
CA PHE A 656 8.26 -20.98 0.13
C PHE A 656 7.11 -20.48 1.01
N GLU A 657 5.95 -20.19 0.44
CA GLU A 657 4.74 -19.82 1.19
C GLU A 657 4.37 -20.88 2.24
N SER A 658 4.55 -22.17 1.93
CA SER A 658 4.18 -23.27 2.82
C SER A 658 4.97 -23.37 4.13
N VAL A 659 6.10 -22.66 4.24
CA VAL A 659 6.93 -22.63 5.46
C VAL A 659 6.85 -21.30 6.21
N LEU A 660 6.29 -20.27 5.57
CA LEU A 660 6.06 -18.97 6.18
C LEU A 660 4.83 -18.99 7.11
N PRO A 661 4.78 -18.11 8.12
CA PRO A 661 3.58 -17.92 8.94
C PRO A 661 2.34 -17.60 8.09
N PRO A 662 1.12 -18.06 8.47
CA PRO A 662 -0.11 -17.84 7.68
C PRO A 662 -0.47 -16.36 7.45
N ASN A 663 0.02 -15.47 8.30
CA ASN A 663 -0.24 -14.03 8.25
C ASN A 663 0.88 -13.25 7.54
N SER A 664 1.88 -13.93 6.97
CA SER A 664 2.98 -13.26 6.26
C SER A 664 2.45 -12.51 5.04
N ALA A 665 3.06 -11.38 4.72
CA ALA A 665 2.76 -10.65 3.49
C ALA A 665 2.94 -11.59 2.29
N LYS A 666 2.00 -11.53 1.33
CA LYS A 666 2.07 -12.32 0.09
C LYS A 666 2.98 -11.68 -0.96
N GLU A 667 3.44 -10.48 -0.70
CA GLU A 667 4.42 -9.76 -1.51
C GLU A 667 5.83 -10.18 -1.08
N ASN A 668 6.76 -10.20 -2.04
CA ASN A 668 8.17 -10.53 -1.79
C ASN A 668 8.41 -11.86 -1.05
N ILE A 669 7.64 -12.92 -1.35
CA ILE A 669 7.75 -14.24 -0.69
C ILE A 669 9.19 -14.75 -0.56
N ALA A 670 10.01 -14.57 -1.59
CA ALA A 670 11.42 -14.95 -1.59
C ALA A 670 12.22 -14.19 -0.51
N LEU A 671 11.99 -12.88 -0.38
CA LEU A 671 12.58 -12.05 0.67
C LEU A 671 12.11 -12.49 2.05
N ASN A 672 10.79 -12.66 2.23
CA ASN A 672 10.20 -13.08 3.50
C ASN A 672 10.75 -14.44 3.96
N LEU A 673 11.02 -15.35 3.01
CA LEU A 673 11.70 -16.61 3.28
C LEU A 673 13.14 -16.39 3.76
N LEU A 674 13.92 -15.53 3.09
CA LEU A 674 15.28 -15.22 3.50
C LEU A 674 15.31 -14.61 4.90
N GLU A 675 14.40 -13.68 5.21
CA GLU A 675 14.28 -13.09 6.53
C GLU A 675 13.88 -14.12 7.60
N SER A 676 12.91 -14.98 7.28
CA SER A 676 12.51 -16.05 8.20
C SER A 676 13.66 -17.04 8.46
N LEU A 677 14.45 -17.38 7.44
CA LEU A 677 15.64 -18.21 7.58
C LEU A 677 16.72 -17.50 8.39
N ALA A 678 16.97 -16.24 8.11
CA ALA A 678 17.96 -15.42 8.81
C ALA A 678 17.64 -15.28 10.30
N LYS A 679 16.37 -15.01 10.63
CA LYS A 679 15.86 -14.91 12.00
C LYS A 679 16.05 -16.22 12.75
N ASN A 680 15.70 -17.34 12.13
CA ASN A 680 15.92 -18.65 12.73
C ASN A 680 17.41 -18.90 12.98
N MET A 681 18.29 -18.48 12.07
CA MET A 681 19.74 -18.70 12.16
C MET A 681 20.50 -17.68 13.02
N ASP A 682 19.78 -16.80 13.74
CA ASP A 682 20.36 -15.76 14.60
C ASP A 682 21.35 -14.85 13.84
N ILE A 683 20.98 -14.47 12.61
CA ILE A 683 21.71 -13.48 11.81
C ILE A 683 21.38 -12.09 12.38
N GLU A 684 22.40 -11.26 12.58
CA GLU A 684 22.31 -9.90 13.15
C GLU A 684 21.29 -9.02 12.39
N PRO A 685 20.17 -8.61 13.00
CA PRO A 685 19.13 -7.84 12.31
C PRO A 685 19.49 -6.37 12.08
N LEU A 686 20.36 -5.77 12.91
CA LEU A 686 20.79 -4.37 12.77
C LEU A 686 21.99 -4.26 11.82
N THR A 687 21.85 -4.80 10.62
CA THR A 687 22.85 -4.72 9.56
C THR A 687 22.14 -4.63 8.21
N VAL A 688 22.71 -3.87 7.28
CA VAL A 688 22.19 -3.79 5.92
C VAL A 688 22.79 -4.91 5.09
N TYR A 689 21.92 -5.68 4.45
CA TYR A 689 22.29 -6.74 3.54
C TYR A 689 21.71 -6.48 2.15
N THR A 690 22.35 -6.98 1.12
CA THR A 690 21.68 -7.33 -0.13
C THR A 690 21.05 -8.71 0.00
N GLN A 691 20.05 -9.03 -0.83
CA GLN A 691 19.50 -10.39 -0.87
C GLN A 691 20.57 -11.45 -1.20
N GLU A 692 21.60 -11.10 -1.97
CA GLU A 692 22.74 -11.97 -2.27
C GLU A 692 23.61 -12.23 -1.04
N GLU A 693 23.92 -11.21 -0.24
CA GLU A 693 24.73 -11.35 0.97
C GLU A 693 24.02 -12.20 2.02
N ILE A 694 22.75 -11.90 2.31
CA ILE A 694 21.99 -12.68 3.31
C ILE A 694 21.80 -14.13 2.85
N LEU A 695 21.55 -14.36 1.55
CA LEU A 695 21.52 -15.70 0.96
C LEU A 695 22.84 -16.44 1.17
N LYS A 696 23.99 -15.80 0.91
CA LYS A 696 25.33 -16.37 1.11
C LYS A 696 25.57 -16.77 2.56
N ILE A 697 25.17 -15.93 3.52
CA ILE A 697 25.28 -16.24 4.95
C ILE A 697 24.44 -17.48 5.28
N ILE A 698 23.19 -17.51 4.82
CA ILE A 698 22.25 -18.64 5.04
C ILE A 698 22.81 -19.95 4.46
N VAL A 699 23.32 -19.96 3.22
CA VAL A 699 23.81 -21.19 2.58
C VAL A 699 25.15 -21.66 3.13
N ASN A 700 25.93 -20.80 3.79
CA ASN A 700 27.21 -21.19 4.39
C ASN A 700 27.07 -21.80 5.80
N LYS A 701 25.91 -21.67 6.44
CA LYS A 701 25.62 -22.31 7.74
C LYS A 701 25.51 -23.85 7.62
N THR A 702 25.96 -24.55 8.67
CA THR A 702 25.97 -26.03 8.74
C THR A 702 24.57 -26.62 9.00
N GLU A 703 24.32 -27.86 8.58
CA GLU A 703 23.03 -28.55 8.83
C GLU A 703 22.70 -28.66 10.34
N SER A 704 23.71 -28.72 11.22
CA SER A 704 23.54 -28.72 12.67
C SER A 704 23.07 -27.38 13.24
N GLU A 705 23.57 -26.25 12.71
CA GLU A 705 23.15 -24.91 13.13
C GLU A 705 21.73 -24.57 12.67
N ILE A 706 21.29 -25.20 11.57
CA ILE A 706 19.94 -25.08 11.02
C ILE A 706 18.91 -25.77 11.94
N LEU A 707 19.30 -26.90 12.55
CA LEU A 707 18.44 -27.76 13.39
C LEU A 707 18.41 -27.36 14.88
N SER A 708 19.38 -26.57 15.35
CA SER A 708 19.46 -26.13 16.75
C SER A 708 18.50 -24.98 17.11
N THR A 709 17.78 -24.47 16.12
CA THR A 709 16.86 -23.34 16.26
C THR A 709 15.60 -23.82 16.99
N GLN A 710 15.45 -23.38 18.24
CA GLN A 710 14.39 -23.84 19.12
C GLN A 710 13.02 -23.45 18.52
N ILE A 711 12.13 -24.45 18.40
CA ILE A 711 10.72 -24.32 17.96
C ILE A 711 10.55 -24.27 16.42
N ILE A 712 10.95 -25.34 15.73
CA ILE A 712 10.37 -25.66 14.42
C ILE A 712 9.53 -26.93 14.57
N ASP A 713 8.24 -26.85 14.27
CA ASP A 713 7.38 -28.03 14.13
C ASP A 713 8.09 -29.09 13.29
N PHE A 714 8.07 -30.34 13.72
CA PHE A 714 8.78 -31.45 13.06
C PHE A 714 8.53 -31.53 11.54
N ILE A 715 7.36 -31.10 11.06
CA ILE A 715 7.02 -31.05 9.63
C ILE A 715 7.66 -29.85 8.91
N ARG A 716 7.73 -28.68 9.57
CA ARG A 716 8.35 -27.47 9.01
C ARG A 716 9.86 -27.66 8.88
N SER A 717 10.52 -28.33 9.82
CA SER A 717 11.98 -28.54 9.79
C SER A 717 12.42 -29.33 8.56
N PHE A 718 11.68 -30.37 8.16
CA PHE A 718 11.96 -31.10 6.91
C PHE A 718 11.81 -30.24 5.64
N ARG A 719 10.82 -29.34 5.60
CA ARG A 719 10.64 -28.44 4.45
C ARG A 719 11.75 -27.39 4.38
N TYR A 720 12.16 -26.83 5.52
CA TYR A 720 13.30 -25.92 5.61
C TYR A 720 14.59 -26.56 5.10
N ILE A 721 14.86 -27.82 5.45
CA ILE A 721 16.04 -28.54 4.93
C ILE A 721 16.01 -28.65 3.40
N LYS A 722 14.86 -28.97 2.80
CA LYS A 722 14.72 -29.05 1.34
C LYS A 722 14.96 -27.69 0.68
N ILE A 723 14.39 -26.63 1.25
CA ILE A 723 14.59 -25.26 0.78
C ILE A 723 16.07 -24.87 0.88
N ILE A 724 16.74 -25.14 2.00
CA ILE A 724 18.17 -24.79 2.14
C ILE A 724 19.03 -25.58 1.16
N LYS A 725 18.73 -26.86 0.90
CA LYS A 725 19.41 -27.65 -0.15
C LYS A 725 19.20 -27.05 -1.53
N PHE A 726 17.96 -26.63 -1.83
CA PHE A 726 17.64 -25.90 -3.04
C PHE A 726 18.46 -24.60 -3.14
N LEU A 727 18.47 -23.76 -2.11
CA LEU A 727 19.23 -22.50 -2.08
C LEU A 727 20.74 -22.72 -2.23
N LYS A 728 21.31 -23.74 -1.57
CA LYS A 728 22.71 -24.16 -1.73
C LYS A 728 23.03 -24.57 -3.16
N TYR A 729 22.17 -25.40 -3.76
CA TYR A 729 22.32 -25.83 -5.15
C TYR A 729 22.27 -24.64 -6.10
N MET A 730 21.29 -23.75 -5.89
CA MET A 730 21.12 -22.53 -6.66
C MET A 730 22.37 -21.66 -6.62
N ASN A 731 22.87 -21.37 -5.41
CA ASN A 731 24.06 -20.54 -5.20
C ASN A 731 25.32 -21.11 -5.87
N ASN A 732 25.48 -22.44 -5.87
CA ASN A 732 26.68 -23.10 -6.42
C ASN A 732 26.65 -23.29 -7.94
N ASN A 733 25.48 -23.23 -8.57
CA ASN A 733 25.30 -23.58 -9.97
C ASN A 733 24.91 -22.40 -10.89
N SER A 734 24.46 -21.28 -10.32
CA SER A 734 24.17 -20.05 -11.06
C SER A 734 25.43 -19.30 -11.47
N SER A 735 25.33 -18.38 -12.44
CA SER A 735 26.41 -17.45 -12.78
C SER A 735 26.83 -16.61 -11.56
N ASN A 736 28.15 -16.50 -11.32
CA ASN A 736 28.76 -15.83 -10.17
C ASN A 736 28.87 -14.30 -10.30
N ASP A 737 28.15 -13.69 -11.24
CA ASP A 737 28.16 -12.23 -11.37
C ASP A 737 27.42 -11.63 -10.17
N SER A 738 28.21 -11.26 -9.17
CA SER A 738 27.82 -10.45 -8.02
C SER A 738 27.38 -9.08 -8.52
N ILE A 739 26.16 -8.99 -9.04
CA ILE A 739 25.56 -7.71 -9.41
C ILE A 739 25.09 -7.07 -8.10
N LEU A 740 25.97 -6.32 -7.45
CA LEU A 740 25.55 -5.43 -6.38
C LEU A 740 24.47 -4.49 -6.93
N PRO A 741 23.35 -4.30 -6.23
CA PRO A 741 22.33 -3.35 -6.65
C PRO A 741 22.95 -1.98 -6.89
N LYS A 742 22.50 -1.29 -7.93
CA LYS A 742 22.97 0.06 -8.25
C LYS A 742 22.76 0.97 -7.04
N GLY A 743 23.78 1.73 -6.66
CA GLY A 743 23.73 2.65 -5.51
C GLY A 743 24.10 2.02 -4.15
N TYR A 744 24.26 0.69 -4.06
CA TYR A 744 24.57 0.03 -2.79
C TYR A 744 25.86 0.53 -2.14
N ASN A 745 26.94 0.67 -2.92
CA ASN A 745 28.22 1.15 -2.38
C ASN A 745 28.13 2.59 -1.87
N GLU A 746 27.40 3.46 -2.57
CA GLU A 746 27.19 4.85 -2.15
C GLU A 746 26.37 4.90 -0.85
N PHE A 747 25.32 4.09 -0.76
CA PHE A 747 24.51 3.94 0.44
C PHE A 747 25.34 3.43 1.63
N MET A 748 26.20 2.42 1.43
CA MET A 748 27.06 1.91 2.49
C MET A 748 28.12 2.92 2.94
N ILE A 749 28.65 3.75 2.02
CA ILE A 749 29.53 4.87 2.40
C ILE A 749 28.76 5.85 3.28
N GLN A 750 27.55 6.26 2.89
CA GLN A 750 26.71 7.15 3.70
C GLN A 750 26.43 6.57 5.09
N LEU A 751 26.04 5.29 5.16
CA LEU A 751 25.79 4.60 6.42
C LEU A 751 27.05 4.51 7.30
N ASN A 752 28.22 4.28 6.72
CA ASN A 752 29.46 4.24 7.50
C ASN A 752 29.87 5.61 8.04
N THR A 753 29.60 6.69 7.30
CA THR A 753 29.83 8.07 7.77
C THR A 753 28.86 8.52 8.85
N LEU A 754 27.81 7.75 9.13
CA LEU A 754 26.86 8.06 10.21
C LEU A 754 27.56 8.18 11.58
N MET A 755 28.63 7.39 11.76
CA MET A 755 29.43 7.25 12.97
C MET A 755 30.70 8.12 13.00
N GLU A 756 31.11 8.68 11.84
CA GLU A 756 32.29 9.54 11.67
C GLU A 756 31.93 11.01 11.80
#